data_AF-A0A1V5VPN3-F1
#
_entry.id   AF-A0A1V5VPN3-F1
#
_cell.length_a   1.000
_cell.length_b   1.000
_cell.length_c   1.000
_cell.angle_alpha   90.00
_cell.angle_beta   90.00
_cell.angle_gamma   90.00
#
_symmetry.space_group_name_H-M   'P 1'
#
loop_
_entity.id
_entity.type
_entity.pdbx_description
1 polymer ?
#
loop_
_entity_poly.entity_id
_entity_poly.type
_entity_poly.pdbx_seq_one_letter_code
_entity_poly.pdbx_strand_id
1 'polypeptide(L)'
;MKVLVISPEKKDRSSRQRRLLIVRALEDLKIKLLNPLPGRPPKKLRPLMLFPKISYGKETALLDKAEVVIADLTVADYKTDFLVSQALAEGKPVLGLFGREINREKISSWNKAEFFYFDYFEKQNINSVLRRFFRFLKQLKQRRGKLIVLEGLDGAGKATQAKLLLDYLQNSGSRTKYIEFPRYYSSFHGGVIGRYLKGEFGGLKEINPYLASLTYALDRLTAREEMEDWLRNGNLVIANRYTSSSLAFQSVGIKPEDKENFWDWLLEMEYKVHKLPREDLVILLNLPPEFSLKKGKQKKNTSDDPEYLKEVAETYLSLAGKFGHWRKIDCCLRNGKLRSVKQIHEEIVKILKEKNIISLKDNKRKTKTVKMNRLIECVPNFSEGKDKNIIAQIFLPAKNVPGVTLLDVESDPDHNRCLGTLVGEPEAVLAVVYEMIKIATGLIDMEKHHGEHPRIGATDVVPFVPVANMSLEDCVLLAKKLGEKVGRELKIPVYLYEAAATKPERVKLEDVRRGEYEGLKKVIESDPERKPDFGPAKMHPTAGAMVTGARKFLIAYNVNLETKDVSIAKEIAKLVRESGGGFPAVKALGFEIAEKGYIQISMNLCDFEKTNMDTVFKKIKQEAGKRGVKVLSSEIYGLLPAAALKGINLEELQLVDFKKEQVLESRIENETGR
;
A
#
# COMPACT_ATOMS: atom_id res chain seq x y z
N MET A 1 3.57 -15.41 31.80
CA MET A 1 2.31 -14.63 31.81
C MET A 1 2.23 -13.82 33.09
N LYS A 2 2.63 -12.55 32.99
CA LYS A 2 2.49 -11.50 34.00
C LYS A 2 1.12 -10.86 33.81
N VAL A 3 0.26 -10.98 34.82
CA VAL A 3 -1.11 -10.45 34.77
C VAL A 3 -1.22 -9.21 35.65
N LEU A 4 -1.78 -8.14 35.07
CA LEU A 4 -2.24 -6.97 35.82
C LEU A 4 -3.74 -7.08 36.06
N VAL A 5 -4.16 -7.00 37.33
CA VAL A 5 -5.59 -6.96 37.67
C VAL A 5 -6.01 -5.51 37.87
N ILE A 6 -7.08 -5.08 37.21
CA ILE A 6 -7.67 -3.75 37.36
C ILE A 6 -9.00 -3.90 38.08
N SER A 7 -9.23 -3.08 39.09
CA SER A 7 -10.50 -3.06 39.81
C SER A 7 -10.85 -1.63 40.23
N PRO A 8 -12.15 -1.30 40.34
CA PRO A 8 -12.60 0.01 40.79
C PRO A 8 -12.06 0.37 42.17
N GLU A 9 -11.86 1.66 42.43
CA GLU A 9 -11.36 2.20 43.71
C GLU A 9 -12.40 2.25 44.82
N LYS A 10 -13.64 1.80 44.54
CA LYS A 10 -14.71 1.84 45.53
C LYS A 10 -14.36 1.03 46.79
N LYS A 11 -14.62 1.63 47.95
CA LYS A 11 -14.40 1.05 49.30
C LYS A 11 -15.48 0.07 49.74
N ASP A 12 -16.47 -0.23 48.89
CA ASP A 12 -17.60 -1.05 49.28
C ASP A 12 -17.24 -2.54 49.40
N ARG A 13 -18.02 -3.26 50.22
CA ARG A 13 -17.81 -4.68 50.53
C ARG A 13 -17.90 -5.56 49.27
N SER A 14 -18.78 -5.21 48.32
CA SER A 14 -19.01 -6.01 47.11
C SER A 14 -17.80 -5.94 46.16
N SER A 15 -17.24 -4.74 45.95
CA SER A 15 -16.03 -4.51 45.16
C SER A 15 -14.82 -5.24 45.74
N ARG A 16 -14.67 -5.21 47.08
CA ARG A 16 -13.62 -5.98 47.76
C ARG A 16 -13.78 -7.50 47.56
N GLN A 17 -14.98 -8.03 47.64
CA GLN A 17 -15.25 -9.46 47.45
C GLN A 17 -14.95 -9.93 46.02
N ARG A 18 -15.40 -9.17 45.00
CA ARG A 18 -15.13 -9.49 43.59
C ARG A 18 -13.64 -9.52 43.26
N ARG A 19 -12.91 -8.50 43.69
CA ARG A 19 -11.45 -8.45 43.56
C ARG A 19 -10.74 -9.64 44.21
N LEU A 20 -11.10 -9.98 45.45
CA LEU A 20 -10.50 -11.12 46.15
C LEU A 20 -10.80 -12.43 45.44
N LEU A 21 -12.00 -12.56 44.86
CA LEU A 21 -12.37 -13.73 44.06
C LEU A 21 -11.48 -13.87 42.82
N ILE A 22 -11.25 -12.78 42.08
CA ILE A 22 -10.39 -12.77 40.88
C ILE A 22 -8.94 -13.12 41.26
N VAL A 23 -8.39 -12.46 42.28
CA VAL A 23 -7.00 -12.67 42.73
C VAL A 23 -6.78 -14.12 43.15
N ARG A 24 -7.66 -14.68 43.99
CA ARG A 24 -7.55 -16.08 44.44
C ARG A 24 -7.60 -17.06 43.28
N ALA A 25 -8.54 -16.87 42.35
CA ALA A 25 -8.66 -17.74 41.17
C ALA A 25 -7.40 -17.72 40.28
N LEU A 26 -6.69 -16.58 40.21
CA LEU A 26 -5.43 -16.46 39.46
C LEU A 26 -4.25 -17.07 40.24
N GLU A 27 -4.23 -16.93 41.56
CA GLU A 27 -3.24 -17.57 42.44
C GLU A 27 -3.36 -19.10 42.40
N ASP A 28 -4.58 -19.65 42.42
CA ASP A 28 -4.85 -21.09 42.29
C ASP A 28 -4.30 -21.66 40.96
N LEU A 29 -4.31 -20.83 39.90
CA LEU A 29 -3.74 -21.16 38.59
C LEU A 29 -2.23 -20.90 38.49
N LYS A 30 -1.57 -20.53 39.60
CA LYS A 30 -0.13 -20.20 39.69
C LYS A 30 0.29 -19.08 38.72
N ILE A 31 -0.60 -18.12 38.47
CA ILE A 31 -0.34 -16.98 37.57
C ILE A 31 0.43 -15.89 38.32
N LYS A 32 1.46 -15.33 37.68
CA LYS A 32 2.25 -14.23 38.25
C LYS A 32 1.48 -12.91 38.20
N LEU A 33 0.99 -12.45 39.34
CA LEU A 33 0.32 -11.17 39.49
C LEU A 33 1.32 -10.01 39.66
N LEU A 34 1.12 -8.93 38.92
CA LEU A 34 1.90 -7.70 39.06
C LEU A 34 1.42 -6.83 40.23
N ASN A 35 0.18 -7.01 40.66
CA ASN A 35 -0.43 -6.30 41.78
C ASN A 35 -1.32 -7.21 42.64
N PRO A 36 -0.78 -7.85 43.71
CA PRO A 36 -1.54 -8.77 44.55
C PRO A 36 -2.69 -8.10 45.33
N LEU A 37 -2.70 -6.77 45.42
CA LEU A 37 -3.77 -5.98 46.04
C LEU A 37 -4.35 -4.93 45.06
N PRO A 38 -5.16 -5.35 44.07
CA PRO A 38 -5.64 -4.45 43.02
C PRO A 38 -6.61 -3.39 43.58
N GLY A 39 -6.66 -2.19 43.01
CA GLY A 39 -7.69 -1.18 43.32
C GLY A 39 -7.85 -0.77 44.80
N ARG A 40 -6.82 -0.93 45.64
CA ARG A 40 -6.84 -0.42 47.02
C ARG A 40 -6.87 1.12 46.95
N PRO A 41 -7.90 1.80 47.47
CA PRO A 41 -7.99 3.24 47.37
C PRO A 41 -6.81 3.91 48.11
N PRO A 42 -6.27 5.01 47.56
CA PRO A 42 -5.15 5.70 48.19
C PRO A 42 -5.52 6.23 49.58
N LYS A 43 -4.53 6.30 50.49
CA LYS A 43 -4.74 6.83 51.86
C LYS A 43 -5.19 8.31 51.88
N LYS A 44 -4.94 9.07 50.79
CA LYS A 44 -5.40 10.45 50.57
C LYS A 44 -6.03 10.54 49.18
N LEU A 45 -7.20 11.19 49.07
CA LEU A 45 -7.83 11.52 47.78
C LEU A 45 -6.90 12.49 47.03
N ARG A 46 -6.60 12.20 45.77
CA ARG A 46 -5.82 13.11 44.90
C ARG A 46 -6.81 14.00 44.13
N PRO A 47 -6.51 15.29 43.91
CA PRO A 47 -7.30 16.12 43.00
C PRO A 47 -7.27 15.52 41.60
N LEU A 48 -8.40 15.56 40.88
CA LEU A 48 -8.43 15.26 39.44
C LEU A 48 -7.55 16.30 38.73
N MET A 49 -6.41 15.87 38.17
CA MET A 49 -5.61 16.70 37.27
C MET A 49 -5.97 16.38 35.82
N LEU A 50 -5.83 17.37 34.92
CA LEU A 50 -6.16 17.27 33.48
C LEU A 50 -5.42 16.17 32.70
N PHE A 51 -4.45 15.47 33.30
CA PHE A 51 -3.62 14.45 32.65
C PHE A 51 -3.66 13.09 33.38
N PRO A 52 -4.49 12.14 32.92
CA PRO A 52 -4.69 10.83 33.58
C PRO A 52 -3.41 10.00 33.78
N LYS A 53 -2.46 10.07 32.83
CA LYS A 53 -1.15 9.40 32.95
C LYS A 53 -0.35 9.85 34.17
N ILE A 54 -0.48 11.12 34.57
CA ILE A 54 0.20 11.68 35.76
C ILE A 54 -0.50 11.19 37.03
N SER A 55 -1.83 11.07 37.01
CA SER A 55 -2.63 10.63 38.16
C SER A 55 -2.46 9.14 38.49
N TYR A 56 -2.22 8.27 37.50
CA TYR A 56 -2.11 6.80 37.65
C TYR A 56 -0.73 6.22 37.29
N GLY A 57 0.35 7.00 37.46
CA GLY A 57 1.70 6.62 37.00
C GLY A 57 2.23 5.28 37.52
N LYS A 58 1.77 4.79 38.69
CA LYS A 58 2.15 3.47 39.20
C LYS A 58 1.46 2.35 38.43
N GLU A 59 0.15 2.48 38.21
CA GLU A 59 -0.66 1.52 37.47
C GLU A 59 -0.27 1.46 35.99
N THR A 60 0.07 2.60 35.37
CA THR A 60 0.58 2.61 33.99
C THR A 60 1.95 1.93 33.89
N ALA A 61 2.86 2.16 34.84
CA ALA A 61 4.16 1.46 34.86
C ALA A 61 4.04 -0.06 35.10
N LEU A 62 2.98 -0.50 35.79
CA LEU A 62 2.65 -1.92 35.90
C LEU A 62 1.98 -2.45 34.62
N LEU A 63 1.14 -1.64 33.98
CA LEU A 63 0.53 -1.96 32.69
C LEU A 63 1.60 -2.21 31.64
N ASP A 64 2.63 -1.38 31.55
CA ASP A 64 3.78 -1.56 30.65
C ASP A 64 4.44 -2.94 30.79
N LYS A 65 4.48 -3.46 32.02
CA LYS A 65 5.09 -4.77 32.35
C LYS A 65 4.13 -5.95 32.18
N ALA A 66 2.84 -5.70 31.95
CA ALA A 66 1.79 -6.70 31.85
C ALA A 66 1.79 -7.38 30.48
N GLU A 67 1.70 -8.70 30.46
CA GLU A 67 1.45 -9.47 29.24
C GLU A 67 -0.05 -9.60 28.96
N VAL A 68 -0.87 -9.53 30.01
CA VAL A 68 -2.33 -9.68 29.98
C VAL A 68 -2.94 -8.83 31.09
N VAL A 69 -4.11 -8.25 30.82
CA VAL A 69 -4.89 -7.45 31.78
C VAL A 69 -6.20 -8.15 32.10
N ILE A 70 -6.61 -8.16 33.37
CA ILE A 70 -7.92 -8.65 33.81
C ILE A 70 -8.61 -7.55 34.60
N ALA A 71 -9.75 -7.06 34.13
CA ALA A 71 -10.43 -5.90 34.69
C ALA A 71 -11.81 -6.26 35.24
N ASP A 72 -12.13 -5.88 36.48
CA ASP A 72 -13.51 -5.87 37.00
C ASP A 72 -14.25 -4.63 36.46
N LEU A 73 -15.20 -4.86 35.56
CA LEU A 73 -15.99 -3.85 34.86
C LEU A 73 -17.39 -3.67 35.45
N THR A 74 -17.75 -4.43 36.50
CA THR A 74 -19.09 -4.41 37.12
C THR A 74 -19.51 -2.99 37.50
N VAL A 75 -18.57 -2.19 38.02
CA VAL A 75 -18.79 -0.79 38.43
C VAL A 75 -17.61 0.07 38.01
N ALA A 76 -17.25 0.01 36.73
CA ALA A 76 -16.06 0.65 36.18
C ALA A 76 -16.02 2.17 36.46
N ASP A 77 -14.98 2.62 37.14
CA ASP A 77 -14.66 4.03 37.35
C ASP A 77 -13.76 4.58 36.25
N TYR A 78 -13.46 5.88 36.30
CA TYR A 78 -12.59 6.55 35.32
C TYR A 78 -11.20 5.90 35.22
N LYS A 79 -10.64 5.42 36.33
CA LYS A 79 -9.35 4.71 36.33
C LYS A 79 -9.43 3.42 35.53
N THR A 80 -10.45 2.61 35.81
CA THR A 80 -10.66 1.32 35.15
C THR A 80 -10.83 1.53 33.64
N ASP A 81 -11.60 2.56 33.27
CA ASP A 81 -11.84 2.96 31.88
C ASP A 81 -10.56 3.35 31.12
N PHE A 82 -9.78 4.25 31.73
CA PHE A 82 -8.52 4.74 31.18
C PHE A 82 -7.51 3.61 30.98
N LEU A 83 -7.29 2.79 32.01
CA LEU A 83 -6.27 1.73 31.97
C LEU A 83 -6.65 0.58 31.01
N VAL A 84 -7.94 0.25 30.90
CA VAL A 84 -8.41 -0.76 29.92
C VAL A 84 -8.25 -0.23 28.49
N SER A 85 -8.64 1.02 28.24
CA SER A 85 -8.50 1.64 26.91
C SER A 85 -7.03 1.75 26.51
N GLN A 86 -6.15 2.10 27.46
CA GLN A 86 -4.71 2.13 27.22
C GLN A 86 -4.13 0.73 26.93
N ALA A 87 -4.54 -0.29 27.70
CA ALA A 87 -4.09 -1.67 27.47
C ALA A 87 -4.45 -2.16 26.06
N LEU A 88 -5.67 -1.89 25.61
CA LEU A 88 -6.15 -2.26 24.28
C LEU A 88 -5.42 -1.50 23.17
N ALA A 89 -5.15 -0.19 23.37
CA ALA A 89 -4.37 0.61 22.43
C ALA A 89 -2.92 0.11 22.28
N GLU A 90 -2.36 -0.49 23.33
CA GLU A 90 -1.03 -1.12 23.32
C GLU A 90 -1.05 -2.58 22.83
N GLY A 91 -2.19 -3.07 22.32
CA GLY A 91 -2.34 -4.43 21.81
C GLY A 91 -2.28 -5.52 22.87
N LYS A 92 -2.46 -5.17 24.16
CA LYS A 92 -2.44 -6.14 25.26
C LYS A 92 -3.80 -6.84 25.37
N PRO A 93 -3.82 -8.18 25.47
CA PRO A 93 -5.06 -8.90 25.71
C PRO A 93 -5.71 -8.53 27.05
N VAL A 94 -7.00 -8.21 27.01
CA VAL A 94 -7.79 -7.81 28.19
C VAL A 94 -8.98 -8.74 28.39
N LEU A 95 -9.14 -9.26 29.60
CA LEU A 95 -10.36 -9.91 30.08
C LEU A 95 -11.19 -8.91 30.88
N GLY A 96 -12.33 -8.49 30.33
CA GLY A 96 -13.35 -7.71 31.04
C GLY A 96 -14.32 -8.62 31.80
N LEU A 97 -14.35 -8.51 33.12
CA LEU A 97 -15.24 -9.30 33.99
C LEU A 97 -16.39 -8.44 34.48
N PHE A 98 -17.63 -8.89 34.33
CA PHE A 98 -18.80 -8.16 34.85
C PHE A 98 -19.72 -9.05 35.69
N GLY A 99 -20.23 -8.48 36.78
CA GLY A 99 -21.25 -9.10 37.64
C GLY A 99 -22.67 -8.78 37.17
N ARG A 100 -23.66 -8.88 38.07
CA ARG A 100 -25.10 -8.67 37.75
C ARG A 100 -25.43 -7.24 37.29
N GLU A 101 -24.64 -6.26 37.71
CA GLU A 101 -24.72 -4.89 37.24
C GLU A 101 -23.72 -4.68 36.09
N ILE A 102 -24.19 -4.14 34.96
CA ILE A 102 -23.38 -3.90 33.76
C ILE A 102 -23.57 -2.45 33.31
N ASN A 103 -22.45 -1.75 33.08
CA ASN A 103 -22.44 -0.55 32.27
C ASN A 103 -22.31 -0.94 30.77
N ARG A 104 -23.44 -1.09 30.08
CA ARG A 104 -23.50 -1.63 28.70
C ARG A 104 -22.88 -0.72 27.66
N GLU A 105 -22.95 0.60 27.86
CA GLU A 105 -22.41 1.60 26.93
C GLU A 105 -20.88 1.46 26.77
N LYS A 106 -20.16 1.28 27.89
CA LYS A 106 -18.69 1.12 27.87
C LYS A 106 -18.20 -0.22 27.31
N ILE A 107 -18.96 -1.30 27.55
CA ILE A 107 -18.63 -2.60 26.96
C ILE A 107 -18.79 -2.53 25.43
N SER A 108 -19.78 -1.79 24.93
CA SER A 108 -20.02 -1.64 23.49
C SER A 108 -18.84 -0.99 22.74
N SER A 109 -18.13 -0.04 23.38
CA SER A 109 -16.96 0.62 22.79
C SER A 109 -15.74 -0.30 22.71
N TRP A 110 -15.50 -1.14 23.73
CA TRP A 110 -14.35 -2.06 23.75
C TRP A 110 -14.60 -3.37 23.01
N ASN A 111 -15.86 -3.79 22.84
CA ASN A 111 -16.22 -5.04 22.17
C ASN A 111 -15.76 -5.10 20.70
N LYS A 112 -15.43 -3.96 20.08
CA LYS A 112 -14.87 -3.91 18.73
C LYS A 112 -13.35 -4.14 18.68
N ALA A 113 -12.67 -4.15 19.84
CA ALA A 113 -11.23 -4.33 19.90
C ALA A 113 -10.85 -5.83 19.83
N GLU A 114 -9.92 -6.16 18.93
CA GLU A 114 -9.47 -7.54 18.66
C GLU A 114 -8.97 -8.29 19.91
N PHE A 115 -8.33 -7.56 20.83
CA PHE A 115 -7.71 -8.09 22.04
C PHE A 115 -8.62 -8.05 23.29
N PHE A 116 -9.90 -7.71 23.14
CA PHE A 116 -10.85 -7.62 24.25
C PHE A 116 -11.77 -8.84 24.29
N TYR A 117 -11.73 -9.59 25.40
CA TYR A 117 -12.69 -10.66 25.70
C TYR A 117 -13.43 -10.29 26.98
N PHE A 118 -14.74 -10.49 27.04
CA PHE A 118 -15.52 -10.18 28.24
C PHE A 118 -16.47 -11.33 28.59
N ASP A 119 -16.72 -11.52 29.89
CA ASP A 119 -17.54 -12.62 30.38
C ASP A 119 -18.18 -12.30 31.72
N TYR A 120 -19.32 -12.92 31.97
CA TYR A 120 -20.02 -12.80 33.24
C TYR A 120 -19.32 -13.64 34.30
N PHE A 121 -19.09 -13.06 35.49
CA PHE A 121 -18.47 -13.80 36.58
C PHE A 121 -19.23 -13.72 37.90
N GLU A 122 -19.21 -14.86 38.60
CA GLU A 122 -19.58 -15.03 39.99
C GLU A 122 -18.65 -16.07 40.62
N LYS A 123 -18.79 -16.28 41.94
CA LYS A 123 -17.96 -17.22 42.70
C LYS A 123 -17.92 -18.63 42.09
N GLN A 124 -19.02 -19.09 41.52
CA GLN A 124 -19.16 -20.46 41.01
C GLN A 124 -18.49 -20.67 39.64
N ASN A 125 -18.32 -19.62 38.82
CA ASN A 125 -17.92 -19.77 37.42
C ASN A 125 -16.56 -19.15 37.06
N ILE A 126 -15.91 -18.40 37.97
CA ILE A 126 -14.67 -17.65 37.68
C ILE A 126 -13.56 -18.54 37.08
N ASN A 127 -13.40 -19.77 37.57
CA ASN A 127 -12.41 -20.71 37.04
C ASN A 127 -12.75 -21.22 35.62
N SER A 128 -14.03 -21.25 35.25
CA SER A 128 -14.48 -21.59 33.90
C SER A 128 -14.26 -20.42 32.94
N VAL A 129 -14.58 -19.20 33.40
CA VAL A 129 -14.32 -17.94 32.68
C VAL A 129 -12.84 -17.80 32.34
N LEU A 130 -11.96 -17.95 33.34
CA LEU A 130 -10.51 -17.89 33.16
C LEU A 130 -10.02 -18.95 32.16
N ARG A 131 -10.53 -20.19 32.24
CA ARG A 131 -10.19 -21.24 31.26
C ARG A 131 -10.60 -20.90 29.83
N ARG A 132 -11.80 -20.34 29.63
CA ARG A 132 -12.24 -19.87 28.30
C ARG A 132 -11.36 -18.74 27.79
N PHE A 133 -11.04 -17.78 28.64
CA PHE A 133 -10.15 -16.67 28.29
C PHE A 133 -8.74 -17.14 27.92
N PHE A 134 -8.13 -18.06 28.67
CA PHE A 134 -6.80 -18.59 28.30
C PHE A 134 -6.83 -19.42 27.01
N ARG A 135 -7.96 -20.09 26.71
CA ARG A 135 -8.16 -20.73 25.41
C ARG A 135 -8.24 -19.70 24.28
N PHE A 136 -8.97 -18.60 24.50
CA PHE A 136 -9.02 -17.46 23.58
C PHE A 136 -7.61 -16.86 23.35
N LEU A 137 -6.81 -16.66 24.41
CA LEU A 137 -5.42 -16.22 24.28
C LEU A 137 -4.55 -17.18 23.48
N LYS A 138 -4.75 -18.49 23.64
CA LYS A 138 -4.05 -19.51 22.85
C LYS A 138 -4.43 -19.44 21.36
N GLN A 139 -5.69 -19.12 21.07
CA GLN A 139 -6.18 -18.92 19.70
C GLN A 139 -5.65 -17.62 19.08
N LEU A 140 -5.58 -16.52 19.84
CA LEU A 140 -4.96 -15.26 19.41
C LEU A 140 -3.47 -15.43 19.08
N LYS A 141 -2.77 -16.32 19.79
CA LYS A 141 -1.34 -16.62 19.54
C LYS A 141 -1.10 -17.57 18.37
N GLN A 142 -2.13 -18.22 17.83
CA GLN A 142 -1.99 -19.02 16.62
C GLN A 142 -2.26 -18.13 15.41
N ARG A 143 -1.22 -17.83 14.64
CA ARG A 143 -1.42 -17.21 13.32
C ARG A 143 -2.31 -18.14 12.49
N ARG A 144 -3.40 -17.59 11.96
CA ARG A 144 -4.35 -18.34 11.11
C ARG A 144 -3.83 -18.45 9.67
N GLY A 145 -3.02 -17.50 9.26
CA GLY A 145 -2.38 -17.40 7.96
C GLY A 145 -1.20 -18.35 7.80
N LYS A 146 -0.73 -18.48 6.56
CA LYS A 146 0.38 -19.37 6.18
C LYS A 146 1.48 -18.61 5.45
N LEU A 147 2.74 -18.89 5.83
CA LEU A 147 3.93 -18.38 5.14
C LEU A 147 4.46 -19.45 4.18
N ILE A 148 4.48 -19.13 2.89
CA ILE A 148 4.98 -19.97 1.80
C ILE A 148 6.23 -19.30 1.23
N VAL A 149 7.33 -20.03 1.12
CA VAL A 149 8.59 -19.49 0.60
C VAL A 149 8.97 -20.21 -0.69
N LEU A 150 9.33 -19.44 -1.72
CA LEU A 150 9.91 -19.96 -2.95
C LEU A 150 11.43 -19.78 -2.92
N GLU A 151 12.16 -20.89 -3.04
CA GLU A 151 13.61 -20.97 -3.00
C GLU A 151 14.20 -21.59 -4.26
N GLY A 152 15.51 -21.40 -4.45
CA GLY A 152 16.26 -21.96 -5.57
C GLY A 152 17.35 -21.03 -6.08
N LEU A 153 18.17 -21.53 -7.01
CA LEU A 153 19.23 -20.75 -7.66
C LEU A 153 18.68 -19.56 -8.44
N ASP A 154 19.56 -18.63 -8.79
CA ASP A 154 19.19 -17.54 -9.69
C ASP A 154 18.82 -18.07 -11.07
N GLY A 155 17.83 -17.42 -11.70
CA GLY A 155 17.28 -17.89 -12.97
C GLY A 155 16.32 -19.09 -12.90
N ALA A 156 16.11 -19.70 -11.72
CA ALA A 156 15.15 -20.81 -11.50
C ALA A 156 13.67 -20.42 -11.69
N GLY A 157 13.35 -19.14 -11.84
CA GLY A 157 11.99 -18.66 -12.11
C GLY A 157 11.16 -18.37 -10.85
N LYS A 158 11.79 -18.18 -9.68
CA LYS A 158 11.11 -17.87 -8.41
C LYS A 158 10.12 -16.71 -8.51
N ALA A 159 10.57 -15.55 -9.02
CA ALA A 159 9.71 -14.38 -9.19
C ALA A 159 8.54 -14.64 -10.15
N THR A 160 8.79 -15.37 -11.25
CA THR A 160 7.74 -15.77 -12.19
C THR A 160 6.69 -16.65 -11.52
N GLN A 161 7.12 -17.66 -10.76
CA GLN A 161 6.22 -18.56 -10.04
C GLN A 161 5.49 -17.86 -8.89
N ALA A 162 6.16 -16.95 -8.18
CA ALA A 162 5.53 -16.15 -7.15
C ALA A 162 4.41 -15.28 -7.72
N LYS A 163 4.63 -14.64 -8.87
CA LYS A 163 3.62 -13.84 -9.55
C LYS A 163 2.42 -14.70 -9.96
N LEU A 164 2.65 -15.83 -10.63
CA LEU A 164 1.56 -16.73 -11.03
C LEU A 164 0.79 -17.28 -9.82
N LEU A 165 1.49 -17.59 -8.73
CA LEU A 165 0.86 -18.05 -7.50
C LEU A 165 0.04 -16.95 -6.82
N LEU A 166 0.55 -15.72 -6.78
CA LEU A 166 -0.18 -14.58 -6.28
C LEU A 166 -1.46 -14.37 -7.07
N ASP A 167 -1.37 -14.36 -8.40
CA ASP A 167 -2.52 -14.22 -9.30
C ASP A 167 -3.54 -15.36 -9.06
N TYR A 168 -3.07 -16.61 -9.00
CA TYR A 168 -3.93 -17.78 -8.75
C TYR A 168 -4.71 -17.66 -7.42
N LEU A 169 -4.03 -17.28 -6.34
CA LEU A 169 -4.61 -17.22 -4.99
C LEU A 169 -5.54 -16.02 -4.80
N GLN A 170 -5.19 -14.87 -5.37
CA GLN A 170 -6.04 -13.70 -5.34
C GLN A 170 -7.34 -13.95 -6.13
N ASN A 171 -7.25 -14.62 -7.27
CA ASN A 171 -8.42 -15.01 -8.07
C ASN A 171 -9.29 -16.07 -7.38
N SER A 172 -8.74 -16.89 -6.48
CA SER A 172 -9.53 -17.80 -5.62
C SER A 172 -10.13 -17.11 -4.39
N GLY A 173 -9.97 -15.79 -4.24
CA GLY A 173 -10.47 -15.01 -3.12
C GLY A 173 -9.59 -15.07 -1.86
N SER A 174 -8.40 -15.65 -1.94
CA SER A 174 -7.44 -15.70 -0.84
C SER A 174 -6.65 -14.40 -0.76
N ARG A 175 -6.82 -13.65 0.34
CA ARG A 175 -5.96 -12.50 0.63
C ARG A 175 -4.52 -12.97 0.78
N THR A 176 -3.65 -12.49 -0.10
CA THR A 176 -2.27 -12.95 -0.22
C THR A 176 -1.35 -11.76 -0.39
N LYS A 177 -0.26 -11.73 0.37
CA LYS A 177 0.83 -10.75 0.26
C LYS A 177 2.05 -11.37 -0.38
N TYR A 178 2.71 -10.63 -1.27
CA TYR A 178 4.03 -10.96 -1.77
C TYR A 178 5.10 -10.16 -1.04
N ILE A 179 6.21 -10.81 -0.71
CA ILE A 179 7.40 -10.18 -0.18
C ILE A 179 8.65 -10.80 -0.81
N GLU A 180 9.71 -10.01 -0.98
CA GLU A 180 10.96 -10.45 -1.61
C GLU A 180 12.14 -10.00 -0.76
N PHE A 181 13.13 -10.88 -0.62
CA PHE A 181 14.38 -10.58 0.07
C PHE A 181 15.59 -10.84 -0.84
N PRO A 182 16.63 -10.00 -0.80
CA PRO A 182 16.76 -8.78 0.01
C PRO A 182 15.88 -7.62 -0.46
N ARG A 183 15.50 -6.74 0.46
CA ARG A 183 14.70 -5.53 0.16
C ARG A 183 15.58 -4.35 -0.26
N TYR A 184 16.29 -4.51 -1.37
CA TYR A 184 17.36 -3.62 -1.85
C TYR A 184 17.03 -2.12 -1.85
N TYR A 185 15.76 -1.76 -2.11
CA TYR A 185 15.34 -0.37 -2.27
C TYR A 185 14.46 0.16 -1.14
N SER A 186 14.01 -0.73 -0.23
CA SER A 186 13.03 -0.39 0.80
C SER A 186 13.53 -0.68 2.22
N SER A 187 14.80 -1.05 2.37
CA SER A 187 15.45 -1.32 3.65
C SER A 187 16.90 -0.87 3.60
N PHE A 188 17.36 -0.22 4.68
CA PHE A 188 18.76 0.16 4.83
C PHE A 188 19.68 -1.06 4.69
N HIS A 189 19.37 -2.16 5.39
CA HIS A 189 20.15 -3.39 5.35
C HIS A 189 20.08 -4.07 3.97
N GLY A 190 18.93 -4.02 3.30
CA GLY A 190 18.78 -4.46 1.91
C GLY A 190 19.71 -3.70 0.96
N GLY A 191 19.80 -2.38 1.10
CA GLY A 191 20.74 -1.55 0.36
C GLY A 191 22.21 -1.92 0.61
N VAL A 192 22.58 -2.19 1.87
CA VAL A 192 23.93 -2.66 2.24
C VAL A 192 24.25 -4.01 1.60
N ILE A 193 23.30 -4.95 1.57
CA ILE A 193 23.48 -6.23 0.87
C ILE A 193 23.72 -6.00 -0.62
N GLY A 194 23.00 -5.06 -1.24
CA GLY A 194 23.23 -4.69 -2.63
C GLY A 194 24.66 -4.20 -2.92
N ARG A 195 25.24 -3.44 -1.99
CA ARG A 195 26.65 -2.98 -2.06
C ARG A 195 27.65 -4.11 -1.83
N TYR A 196 27.37 -4.98 -0.85
CA TYR A 196 28.15 -6.20 -0.61
C TYR A 196 28.23 -7.09 -1.85
N LEU A 197 27.10 -7.36 -2.52
CA LEU A 197 27.05 -8.19 -3.73
C LEU A 197 27.78 -7.57 -4.93
N LYS A 198 28.05 -6.26 -4.91
CA LYS A 198 28.89 -5.57 -5.89
C LYS A 198 30.39 -5.63 -5.56
N GLY A 199 30.76 -6.23 -4.43
CA GLY A 199 32.14 -6.36 -3.98
C GLY A 199 32.66 -5.15 -3.18
N GLU A 200 31.81 -4.20 -2.78
CA GLU A 200 32.25 -2.99 -2.07
C GLU A 200 32.87 -3.27 -0.68
N PHE A 201 32.63 -4.45 -0.11
CA PHE A 201 33.12 -4.85 1.22
C PHE A 201 34.02 -6.11 1.17
N GLY A 202 34.58 -6.42 -0.01
CA GLY A 202 35.35 -7.65 -0.25
C GLY A 202 34.56 -8.70 -1.04
N GLY A 203 35.27 -9.76 -1.46
CA GLY A 203 34.70 -10.87 -2.22
C GLY A 203 33.77 -11.76 -1.39
N LEU A 204 32.90 -12.54 -2.06
CA LEU A 204 31.95 -13.44 -1.39
C LEU A 204 32.63 -14.45 -0.45
N LYS A 205 33.84 -14.88 -0.79
CA LYS A 205 34.65 -15.84 0.00
C LYS A 205 35.50 -15.17 1.08
N GLU A 206 35.59 -13.84 1.09
CA GLU A 206 36.45 -13.08 2.02
C GLU A 206 35.69 -12.64 3.28
N ILE A 207 34.36 -12.56 3.22
CA ILE A 207 33.54 -12.17 4.36
C ILE A 207 33.14 -13.42 5.15
N ASN A 208 33.30 -13.33 6.48
CA ASN A 208 32.86 -14.39 7.37
C ASN A 208 31.33 -14.64 7.21
N PRO A 209 30.90 -15.90 7.00
CA PRO A 209 29.49 -16.24 6.79
C PRO A 209 28.52 -15.79 7.89
N TYR A 210 28.96 -15.76 9.14
CA TYR A 210 28.16 -15.28 10.28
C TYR A 210 27.87 -13.78 10.14
N LEU A 211 28.89 -12.99 9.77
CA LEU A 211 28.76 -11.54 9.58
C LEU A 211 27.88 -11.21 8.37
N ALA A 212 28.07 -11.94 7.26
CA ALA A 212 27.22 -11.78 6.08
C ALA A 212 25.75 -12.07 6.43
N SER A 213 25.49 -13.16 7.18
CA SER A 213 24.15 -13.57 7.59
C SER A 213 23.43 -12.53 8.46
N LEU A 214 24.14 -11.82 9.35
CA LEU A 214 23.55 -10.76 10.18
C LEU A 214 22.84 -9.70 9.34
N THR A 215 23.46 -9.27 8.23
CA THR A 215 22.89 -8.23 7.38
C THR A 215 21.58 -8.68 6.72
N TYR A 216 21.53 -9.93 6.23
CA TYR A 216 20.29 -10.52 5.68
C TYR A 216 19.21 -10.69 6.75
N ALA A 217 19.60 -11.09 7.97
CA ALA A 217 18.68 -11.26 9.08
C ALA A 217 18.06 -9.93 9.53
N LEU A 218 18.86 -8.86 9.57
CA LEU A 218 18.38 -7.50 9.88
C LEU A 218 17.45 -6.98 8.79
N ASP A 219 17.75 -7.25 7.51
CA ASP A 219 16.85 -6.93 6.41
C ASP A 219 15.48 -7.61 6.56
N ARG A 220 15.47 -8.91 6.89
CA ARG A 220 14.21 -9.63 7.18
C ARG A 220 13.49 -9.10 8.42
N LEU A 221 14.22 -8.75 9.47
CA LEU A 221 13.65 -8.21 10.71
C LEU A 221 12.82 -6.95 10.45
N THR A 222 13.26 -6.09 9.54
CA THR A 222 12.52 -4.87 9.17
C THR A 222 11.18 -5.14 8.48
N ALA A 223 10.86 -6.39 8.10
CA ALA A 223 9.57 -6.79 7.54
C ALA A 223 8.72 -7.63 8.51
N ARG A 224 9.22 -7.93 9.71
CA ARG A 224 8.60 -8.89 10.63
C ARG A 224 7.17 -8.50 10.98
N GLU A 225 6.96 -7.26 11.39
CA GLU A 225 5.66 -6.77 11.85
C GLU A 225 4.62 -6.82 10.73
N GLU A 226 4.97 -6.36 9.53
CA GLU A 226 4.13 -6.48 8.34
C GLU A 226 3.73 -7.94 8.07
N MET A 227 4.70 -8.88 8.09
CA MET A 227 4.38 -10.29 7.87
C MET A 227 3.49 -10.86 8.99
N GLU A 228 3.77 -10.52 10.25
CA GLU A 228 2.96 -10.96 11.38
C GLU A 228 1.51 -10.49 11.28
N ASP A 229 1.29 -9.22 10.92
CA ASP A 229 -0.06 -8.65 10.77
C ASP A 229 -0.87 -9.41 9.71
N TRP A 230 -0.27 -9.68 8.56
CA TRP A 230 -0.93 -10.46 7.51
C TRP A 230 -1.26 -11.88 7.97
N LEU A 231 -0.29 -12.54 8.61
CA LEU A 231 -0.45 -13.91 9.07
C LEU A 231 -1.47 -14.04 10.21
N ARG A 232 -1.53 -13.08 11.14
CA ARG A 232 -2.52 -13.07 12.23
C ARG A 232 -3.94 -12.91 11.70
N ASN A 233 -4.11 -12.07 10.68
CA ASN A 233 -5.38 -11.86 9.98
C ASN A 233 -5.87 -13.05 9.14
N GLY A 234 -5.16 -14.18 9.15
CA GLY A 234 -5.56 -15.37 8.39
C GLY A 234 -5.13 -15.36 6.93
N ASN A 235 -4.30 -14.40 6.52
CA ASN A 235 -3.91 -14.23 5.13
C ASN A 235 -2.68 -15.08 4.78
N LEU A 236 -2.47 -15.31 3.49
CA LEU A 236 -1.27 -15.96 2.98
C LEU A 236 -0.15 -14.94 2.77
N VAL A 237 1.09 -15.35 3.04
CA VAL A 237 2.28 -14.58 2.67
C VAL A 237 3.15 -15.47 1.78
N ILE A 238 3.50 -14.98 0.60
CA ILE A 238 4.44 -15.60 -0.33
C ILE A 238 5.75 -14.83 -0.26
N ALA A 239 6.81 -15.46 0.21
CA ALA A 239 8.16 -14.90 0.17
C ALA A 239 8.95 -15.47 -1.01
N ASN A 240 9.57 -14.60 -1.80
CA ASN A 240 10.64 -14.98 -2.72
C ASN A 240 11.97 -14.77 -1.98
N ARG A 241 12.62 -15.90 -1.64
CA ARG A 241 13.74 -16.00 -0.68
C ARG A 241 13.35 -15.64 0.75
N TYR A 242 13.95 -16.34 1.71
CA TYR A 242 13.76 -16.05 3.14
C TYR A 242 14.96 -16.54 3.98
N THR A 243 14.76 -16.92 5.24
CA THR A 243 15.79 -17.53 6.10
C THR A 243 16.46 -18.73 5.42
N SER A 244 15.67 -19.55 4.72
CA SER A 244 16.12 -20.68 3.89
C SER A 244 17.17 -20.32 2.84
N SER A 245 17.11 -19.11 2.27
CA SER A 245 18.12 -18.62 1.33
C SER A 245 19.46 -18.41 2.02
N SER A 246 19.48 -17.89 3.26
CA SER A 246 20.74 -17.70 3.99
C SER A 246 21.34 -19.04 4.44
N LEU A 247 20.52 -20.03 4.83
CA LEU A 247 21.01 -21.39 5.10
C LEU A 247 21.72 -22.02 3.90
N ALA A 248 21.26 -21.73 2.68
CA ALA A 248 21.88 -22.29 1.47
C ALA A 248 23.11 -21.50 1.02
N PHE A 249 22.97 -20.18 0.87
CA PHE A 249 24.02 -19.33 0.30
C PHE A 249 25.16 -19.03 1.27
N GLN A 250 24.88 -18.90 2.56
CA GLN A 250 25.90 -18.54 3.56
C GLN A 250 26.61 -19.77 4.14
N SER A 251 26.12 -20.98 3.87
CA SER A 251 26.83 -22.20 4.27
C SER A 251 27.94 -22.61 3.31
N VAL A 252 28.09 -21.89 2.20
CA VAL A 252 29.16 -22.14 1.23
C VAL A 252 30.52 -21.79 1.83
N GLY A 253 31.48 -22.69 1.69
CA GLY A 253 32.82 -22.53 2.25
C GLY A 253 32.94 -22.83 3.75
N ILE A 254 31.84 -23.17 4.43
CA ILE A 254 31.88 -23.76 5.78
C ILE A 254 32.18 -25.25 5.63
N LYS A 255 33.07 -25.79 6.48
CA LYS A 255 33.40 -27.22 6.48
C LYS A 255 32.15 -28.07 6.72
N PRO A 256 31.99 -29.22 6.04
CA PRO A 256 30.79 -30.06 6.17
C PRO A 256 30.39 -30.37 7.62
N GLU A 257 31.37 -30.66 8.48
CA GLU A 257 31.19 -30.95 9.91
C GLU A 257 30.66 -29.76 10.73
N ASP A 258 30.89 -28.52 10.28
CA ASP A 258 30.49 -27.28 10.96
C ASP A 258 29.20 -26.67 10.41
N LYS A 259 28.70 -27.16 9.26
CA LYS A 259 27.49 -26.62 8.60
C LYS A 259 26.26 -26.69 9.49
N GLU A 260 26.08 -27.78 10.24
CA GLU A 260 24.93 -27.94 11.14
C GLU A 260 24.96 -26.94 12.30
N ASN A 261 26.13 -26.73 12.91
CA ASN A 261 26.32 -25.73 13.96
C ASN A 261 25.99 -24.32 13.46
N PHE A 262 26.41 -24.00 12.23
CA PHE A 262 26.08 -22.73 11.60
C PHE A 262 24.57 -22.58 11.34
N TRP A 263 23.90 -23.64 10.86
CA TRP A 263 22.45 -23.61 10.67
C TRP A 263 21.72 -23.40 11.99
N ASP A 264 22.09 -24.13 13.04
CA ASP A 264 21.46 -23.98 14.35
C ASP A 264 21.62 -22.57 14.91
N TRP A 265 22.81 -21.98 14.77
CA TRP A 265 23.05 -20.58 15.11
C TRP A 265 22.16 -19.62 14.32
N LEU A 266 22.04 -19.80 13.00
CA LEU A 266 21.24 -18.92 12.13
C LEU A 266 19.75 -19.03 12.47
N LEU A 267 19.23 -20.24 12.68
CA LEU A 267 17.83 -20.49 13.04
C LEU A 267 17.50 -19.98 14.44
N GLU A 268 18.45 -20.07 15.38
CA GLU A 268 18.34 -19.45 16.70
C GLU A 268 18.24 -17.93 16.59
N MET A 269 19.17 -17.30 15.90
CA MET A 269 19.17 -15.86 15.68
C MET A 269 17.86 -15.40 15.02
N GLU A 270 17.44 -16.00 13.90
CA GLU A 270 16.30 -15.51 13.14
C GLU A 270 14.95 -15.82 13.79
N TYR A 271 14.74 -17.05 14.28
CA TYR A 271 13.44 -17.42 14.82
C TYR A 271 13.33 -17.25 16.33
N LYS A 272 14.40 -17.45 17.10
CA LYS A 272 14.34 -17.30 18.57
C LYS A 272 14.68 -15.89 19.02
N VAL A 273 15.68 -15.23 18.45
CA VAL A 273 16.10 -13.89 18.88
C VAL A 273 15.28 -12.81 18.15
N HIS A 274 15.31 -12.82 16.82
CA HIS A 274 14.59 -11.83 15.99
C HIS A 274 13.08 -12.09 15.91
N LYS A 275 12.63 -13.29 16.32
CA LYS A 275 11.22 -13.71 16.31
C LYS A 275 10.58 -13.64 14.92
N LEU A 276 11.34 -13.93 13.87
CA LEU A 276 10.77 -14.00 12.53
C LEU A 276 9.71 -15.12 12.46
N PRO A 277 8.60 -14.89 11.73
CA PRO A 277 7.62 -15.94 11.49
C PRO A 277 8.29 -17.10 10.74
N ARG A 278 8.15 -18.31 11.28
CA ARG A 278 8.61 -19.54 10.61
C ARG A 278 7.79 -19.82 9.35
N GLU A 279 8.32 -20.57 8.43
CA GLU A 279 7.68 -20.96 7.18
C GLU A 279 6.74 -22.13 7.44
N ASP A 280 5.55 -22.13 6.82
CA ASP A 280 4.68 -23.31 6.80
C ASP A 280 5.05 -24.26 5.65
N LEU A 281 5.59 -23.72 4.56
CA LEU A 281 6.01 -24.46 3.38
C LEU A 281 7.17 -23.75 2.69
N VAL A 282 8.23 -24.50 2.36
CA VAL A 282 9.29 -24.03 1.47
C VAL A 282 9.23 -24.85 0.17
N ILE A 283 9.14 -24.18 -0.97
CA ILE A 283 9.16 -24.80 -2.29
C ILE A 283 10.50 -24.49 -2.93
N LEU A 284 11.32 -25.53 -3.09
CA LEU A 284 12.59 -25.47 -3.78
C LEU A 284 12.37 -25.71 -5.27
N LEU A 285 12.56 -24.67 -6.09
CA LEU A 285 12.64 -24.76 -7.54
C LEU A 285 14.04 -25.26 -7.92
N ASN A 286 14.16 -26.57 -8.06
CA ASN A 286 15.42 -27.26 -8.32
C ASN A 286 15.81 -27.11 -9.79
N LEU A 287 16.68 -26.14 -10.08
CA LEU A 287 17.27 -25.89 -11.38
C LEU A 287 18.73 -26.37 -11.37
N PRO A 288 19.17 -27.18 -12.35
CA PRO A 288 20.57 -27.56 -12.47
C PRO A 288 21.50 -26.33 -12.61
N PRO A 289 22.65 -26.28 -11.93
CA PRO A 289 23.53 -25.10 -11.89
C PRO A 289 23.96 -24.57 -13.27
N GLU A 290 24.07 -25.45 -14.28
CA GLU A 290 24.51 -25.09 -15.63
C GLU A 290 23.53 -24.12 -16.31
N PHE A 291 22.24 -24.20 -15.98
CA PHE A 291 21.23 -23.27 -16.49
C PHE A 291 21.26 -21.91 -15.77
N SER A 292 21.66 -21.88 -14.50
CA SER A 292 21.87 -20.65 -13.74
C SER A 292 23.04 -19.85 -14.33
N LEU A 293 24.17 -20.52 -14.58
CA LEU A 293 25.37 -19.93 -15.17
C LEU A 293 25.13 -19.30 -16.55
N LYS A 294 24.34 -19.96 -17.40
CA LYS A 294 24.00 -19.42 -18.75
C LYS A 294 23.21 -18.11 -18.70
N LYS A 295 22.41 -17.90 -17.64
CA LYS A 295 21.67 -16.64 -17.43
C LYS A 295 22.52 -15.57 -16.71
N GLY A 296 23.48 -15.98 -15.88
CA GLY A 296 24.40 -15.10 -15.14
C GLY A 296 25.35 -14.31 -16.05
N LYS A 297 25.82 -14.90 -17.14
CA LYS A 297 26.76 -14.27 -18.11
C LYS A 297 26.31 -12.93 -18.73
N GLN A 298 25.05 -12.52 -18.57
CA GLN A 298 24.56 -11.20 -18.99
C GLN A 298 24.67 -10.10 -17.91
N LYS A 299 25.04 -10.43 -16.67
CA LYS A 299 25.23 -9.48 -15.56
C LYS A 299 26.52 -9.86 -14.80
N LYS A 300 27.63 -9.15 -15.04
CA LYS A 300 28.91 -9.34 -14.34
C LYS A 300 28.75 -9.21 -12.81
N ASN A 301 28.52 -10.32 -12.10
CA ASN A 301 28.55 -10.41 -10.64
C ASN A 301 29.41 -11.61 -10.21
N THR A 302 29.98 -11.56 -9.01
CA THR A 302 30.88 -12.57 -8.43
C THR A 302 30.23 -13.93 -8.13
N SER A 303 28.91 -14.07 -8.31
CA SER A 303 28.13 -15.31 -8.14
C SER A 303 28.22 -16.29 -9.34
N ASP A 304 29.08 -15.99 -10.32
CA ASP A 304 29.26 -16.77 -11.55
C ASP A 304 30.26 -17.94 -11.42
N ASP A 305 30.72 -18.24 -10.20
CA ASP A 305 31.58 -19.39 -9.91
C ASP A 305 30.77 -20.71 -9.98
N PRO A 306 31.07 -21.62 -10.94
CA PRO A 306 30.36 -22.87 -11.10
C PRO A 306 30.41 -23.78 -9.87
N GLU A 307 31.53 -23.77 -9.13
CA GLU A 307 31.71 -24.61 -7.95
C GLU A 307 30.89 -24.09 -6.78
N TYR A 308 30.85 -22.75 -6.61
CA TYR A 308 29.98 -22.08 -5.65
C TYR A 308 28.50 -22.43 -5.88
N LEU A 309 28.00 -22.30 -7.11
CA LEU A 309 26.59 -22.57 -7.42
C LEU A 309 26.23 -24.06 -7.25
N LYS A 310 27.17 -24.97 -7.53
CA LYS A 310 27.00 -26.39 -7.29
C LYS A 310 26.86 -26.67 -5.80
N GLU A 311 27.73 -26.11 -4.96
CA GLU A 311 27.65 -26.26 -3.51
C GLU A 311 26.34 -25.68 -2.94
N VAL A 312 25.87 -24.53 -3.44
CA VAL A 312 24.57 -23.97 -3.04
C VAL A 312 23.43 -24.93 -3.41
N ALA A 313 23.45 -25.50 -4.61
CA ALA A 313 22.41 -26.44 -5.05
C ALA A 313 22.39 -27.72 -4.20
N GLU A 314 23.55 -28.29 -3.92
CA GLU A 314 23.70 -29.45 -3.03
C GLU A 314 23.21 -29.13 -1.61
N THR A 315 23.53 -27.94 -1.10
CA THR A 315 23.07 -27.47 0.21
C THR A 315 21.54 -27.35 0.24
N TYR A 316 20.91 -26.79 -0.80
CA TYR A 316 19.45 -26.75 -0.91
C TYR A 316 18.80 -28.13 -0.91
N LEU A 317 19.40 -29.10 -1.61
CA LEU A 317 18.90 -30.48 -1.63
C LEU A 317 19.02 -31.15 -0.25
N SER A 318 20.13 -30.91 0.45
CA SER A 318 20.32 -31.36 1.83
C SER A 318 19.28 -30.77 2.78
N LEU A 319 19.05 -29.46 2.73
CA LEU A 319 18.00 -28.77 3.51
C LEU A 319 16.60 -29.33 3.20
N ALA A 320 16.29 -29.56 1.92
CA ALA A 320 15.02 -30.13 1.49
C ALA A 320 14.80 -31.57 1.99
N GLY A 321 15.87 -32.36 2.12
CA GLY A 321 15.84 -33.70 2.71
C GLY A 321 15.70 -33.68 4.24
N LYS A 322 16.30 -32.69 4.91
CA LYS A 322 16.31 -32.56 6.38
C LYS A 322 14.98 -32.04 6.94
N PHE A 323 14.35 -31.07 6.29
CA PHE A 323 13.17 -30.39 6.82
C PHE A 323 11.87 -30.85 6.15
N GLY A 324 10.98 -31.54 6.90
CA GLY A 324 9.75 -32.12 6.35
C GLY A 324 8.71 -31.15 5.76
N HIS A 325 8.86 -29.84 6.03
CA HIS A 325 8.02 -28.79 5.44
C HIS A 325 8.56 -28.28 4.08
N TRP A 326 9.69 -28.80 3.59
CA TRP A 326 10.22 -28.48 2.28
C TRP A 326 9.63 -29.38 1.19
N ARG A 327 9.46 -28.84 -0.01
CA ARG A 327 9.04 -29.57 -1.21
C ARG A 327 9.88 -29.17 -2.39
N LYS A 328 10.54 -30.15 -2.99
CA LYS A 328 11.35 -29.97 -4.19
C LYS A 328 10.48 -30.10 -5.43
N ILE A 329 10.62 -29.16 -6.37
CA ILE A 329 10.07 -29.24 -7.72
C ILE A 329 11.22 -29.20 -8.70
N ASP A 330 11.41 -30.26 -9.47
CA ASP A 330 12.43 -30.31 -10.50
C ASP A 330 12.01 -29.44 -11.69
N CYS A 331 12.82 -28.42 -12.03
CA CYS A 331 12.56 -27.49 -13.14
C CYS A 331 12.90 -28.08 -14.52
N CYS A 332 13.60 -29.22 -14.55
CA CYS A 332 13.96 -29.94 -15.77
C CYS A 332 13.27 -31.31 -15.83
N LEU A 333 12.96 -31.75 -17.04
CA LEU A 333 12.57 -33.12 -17.32
C LEU A 333 13.80 -34.04 -17.28
N ARG A 334 13.57 -35.37 -17.17
CA ARG A 334 14.64 -36.38 -17.16
C ARG A 334 15.56 -36.33 -18.39
N ASN A 335 15.09 -35.81 -19.51
CA ASN A 335 15.86 -35.65 -20.74
C ASN A 335 16.65 -34.31 -20.80
N GLY A 336 16.73 -33.58 -19.69
CA GLY A 336 17.47 -32.31 -19.60
C GLY A 336 16.75 -31.08 -20.17
N LYS A 337 15.54 -31.22 -20.73
CA LYS A 337 14.75 -30.07 -21.20
C LYS A 337 14.08 -29.34 -20.04
N LEU A 338 14.05 -28.00 -20.09
CA LEU A 338 13.31 -27.18 -19.14
C LEU A 338 11.81 -27.47 -19.22
N ARG A 339 11.17 -27.63 -18.07
CA ARG A 339 9.71 -27.67 -17.97
C ARG A 339 9.14 -26.30 -18.27
N SER A 340 7.92 -26.28 -18.83
CA SER A 340 7.22 -25.02 -19.03
C SER A 340 6.87 -24.36 -17.69
N VAL A 341 6.80 -23.03 -17.69
CA VAL A 341 6.39 -22.24 -16.53
C VAL A 341 5.03 -22.72 -15.97
N LYS A 342 4.09 -23.05 -16.86
CA LYS A 342 2.76 -23.56 -16.51
C LYS A 342 2.83 -24.90 -15.76
N GLN A 343 3.63 -25.85 -16.24
CA GLN A 343 3.77 -27.16 -15.58
C GLN A 343 4.37 -27.05 -14.17
N ILE A 344 5.31 -26.13 -13.96
CA ILE A 344 5.88 -25.88 -12.64
C ILE A 344 4.82 -25.24 -11.73
N HIS A 345 4.06 -24.28 -12.26
CA HIS A 345 3.00 -23.61 -11.51
C HIS A 345 1.87 -24.58 -11.06
N GLU A 346 1.44 -25.46 -11.96
CA GLU A 346 0.43 -26.49 -11.65
C GLU A 346 0.88 -27.42 -10.51
N GLU A 347 2.17 -27.78 -10.47
CA GLU A 347 2.73 -28.60 -9.39
C GLU A 347 2.81 -27.83 -8.05
N ILE A 348 3.16 -26.54 -8.08
CA ILE A 348 3.10 -25.68 -6.89
C ILE A 348 1.67 -25.69 -6.32
N VAL A 349 0.67 -25.42 -7.14
CA VAL A 349 -0.74 -25.41 -6.72
C VAL A 349 -1.18 -26.76 -6.16
N LYS A 350 -0.73 -27.87 -6.78
CA LYS A 350 -0.99 -29.22 -6.28
C LYS A 350 -0.42 -29.43 -4.88
N ILE A 351 0.82 -29.04 -4.64
CA ILE A 351 1.47 -29.14 -3.32
C ILE A 351 0.71 -28.33 -2.26
N LEU A 352 0.27 -27.12 -2.58
CA LEU A 352 -0.51 -26.29 -1.65
C LEU A 352 -1.83 -26.95 -1.27
N LYS A 353 -2.51 -27.62 -2.20
CA LYS A 353 -3.74 -28.40 -1.95
C LYS A 353 -3.46 -29.60 -1.06
N GLU A 354 -2.44 -30.39 -1.37
CA GLU A 354 -2.05 -31.57 -0.58
C GLU A 354 -1.68 -31.22 0.86
N LYS A 355 -1.11 -30.02 1.08
CA LYS A 355 -0.78 -29.49 2.40
C LYS A 355 -1.95 -28.82 3.12
N ASN A 356 -3.16 -28.84 2.55
CA ASN A 356 -4.34 -28.13 3.06
C ASN A 356 -4.08 -26.64 3.34
N ILE A 357 -3.20 -26.01 2.55
CA ILE A 357 -2.95 -24.56 2.60
C ILE A 357 -4.06 -23.83 1.84
N ILE A 358 -4.59 -24.45 0.78
CA ILE A 358 -5.73 -23.99 -0.03
C ILE A 358 -6.76 -25.12 -0.22
N SER A 359 -8.00 -24.79 -0.59
CA SER A 359 -9.13 -25.72 -0.56
C SER A 359 -9.23 -26.59 -1.83
N LEU A 360 -9.68 -27.84 -1.67
CA LEU A 360 -9.97 -28.75 -2.80
C LEU A 360 -11.17 -28.27 -3.65
N LYS A 361 -12.06 -27.43 -3.10
CA LYS A 361 -13.22 -26.88 -3.82
C LYS A 361 -12.84 -25.82 -4.87
N ASP A 362 -11.59 -25.35 -4.87
CA ASP A 362 -11.11 -24.32 -5.79
C ASP A 362 -11.03 -24.82 -7.25
N ASN A 363 -11.18 -26.13 -7.50
CA ASN A 363 -11.17 -26.74 -8.84
C ASN A 363 -12.51 -26.70 -9.60
N LYS A 364 -13.65 -26.36 -8.97
CA LYS A 364 -14.98 -26.45 -9.61
C LYS A 364 -15.57 -25.14 -10.15
N ARG A 365 -14.84 -24.03 -10.10
CA ARG A 365 -15.17 -22.90 -10.97
C ARG A 365 -14.44 -23.12 -12.28
N LYS A 366 -15.20 -23.53 -13.31
CA LYS A 366 -14.78 -23.42 -14.72
C LYS A 366 -14.01 -22.12 -14.87
N THR A 367 -12.84 -22.20 -15.50
CA THR A 367 -11.96 -21.11 -15.91
C THR A 367 -12.75 -19.99 -16.60
N LYS A 368 -13.35 -19.12 -15.81
CA LYS A 368 -13.38 -17.68 -16.07
C LYS A 368 -12.24 -17.15 -15.22
N THR A 369 -11.12 -16.87 -15.87
CA THR A 369 -10.05 -16.03 -15.35
C THR A 369 -10.68 -14.71 -14.92
N VAL A 370 -11.15 -14.60 -13.67
CA VAL A 370 -11.38 -13.29 -13.05
C VAL A 370 -10.00 -12.83 -12.67
N LYS A 371 -9.30 -12.22 -13.63
CA LYS A 371 -8.10 -11.43 -13.37
C LYS A 371 -8.54 -10.38 -12.34
N MET A 372 -7.96 -10.35 -11.13
CA MET A 372 -8.11 -9.19 -10.25
C MET A 372 -7.55 -8.00 -11.02
N ASN A 373 -8.43 -7.22 -11.67
CA ASN A 373 -8.05 -6.13 -12.54
C ASN A 373 -7.35 -5.07 -11.66
N ARG A 374 -6.01 -5.07 -11.67
CA ARG A 374 -5.24 -3.92 -11.23
C ARG A 374 -5.48 -2.88 -12.30
N LEU A 375 -6.11 -1.79 -11.90
CA LEU A 375 -6.57 -0.78 -12.83
C LEU A 375 -6.05 0.56 -12.37
N ILE A 376 -5.43 1.25 -13.31
CA ILE A 376 -5.08 2.66 -13.17
C ILE A 376 -5.75 3.43 -14.29
N GLU A 377 -5.93 4.71 -14.02
CA GLU A 377 -6.16 5.72 -15.04
C GLU A 377 -4.84 6.45 -15.30
N CYS A 378 -4.58 6.78 -16.56
CA CYS A 378 -3.51 7.69 -16.97
C CYS A 378 -4.08 8.71 -17.94
N VAL A 379 -3.79 9.99 -17.68
CA VAL A 379 -4.34 11.11 -18.46
C VAL A 379 -3.21 11.94 -19.09
N PRO A 380 -2.44 11.39 -20.06
CA PRO A 380 -1.35 12.13 -20.69
C PRO A 380 -1.87 13.36 -21.45
N ASN A 381 -1.11 14.44 -21.36
CA ASN A 381 -1.41 15.73 -21.96
C ASN A 381 -0.34 16.11 -22.98
N PHE A 382 -0.79 16.48 -24.17
CA PHE A 382 0.07 16.82 -25.29
C PHE A 382 -0.22 18.24 -25.79
N SER A 383 0.86 18.94 -26.17
CA SER A 383 0.82 20.31 -26.68
C SER A 383 0.47 20.31 -28.17
N GLU A 384 -0.72 19.82 -28.50
CA GLU A 384 -1.31 19.83 -29.84
C GLU A 384 -2.84 19.77 -29.71
N GLY A 385 -3.56 20.71 -30.29
CA GLY A 385 -5.03 20.75 -30.27
C GLY A 385 -5.68 21.07 -31.62
N LYS A 386 -4.87 21.26 -32.68
CA LYS A 386 -5.29 21.77 -34.00
C LYS A 386 -5.15 20.70 -35.09
N ASP A 387 -3.99 20.06 -35.19
CA ASP A 387 -3.73 19.04 -36.21
C ASP A 387 -4.29 17.68 -35.78
N LYS A 388 -5.45 17.35 -36.34
CA LYS A 388 -6.13 16.07 -36.10
C LYS A 388 -5.31 14.85 -36.50
N ASN A 389 -4.41 14.96 -37.48
CA ASN A 389 -3.57 13.85 -37.90
C ASN A 389 -2.46 13.57 -36.89
N ILE A 390 -1.87 14.62 -36.30
CA ILE A 390 -0.89 14.47 -35.22
C ILE A 390 -1.57 13.85 -34.00
N ILE A 391 -2.72 14.37 -33.59
CA ILE A 391 -3.51 13.85 -32.45
C ILE A 391 -3.85 12.36 -32.67
N ALA A 392 -4.35 12.01 -33.86
CA ALA A 392 -4.69 10.63 -34.19
C ALA A 392 -3.47 9.69 -34.11
N GLN A 393 -2.29 10.13 -34.56
CA GLN A 393 -1.05 9.35 -34.48
C GLN A 393 -0.57 9.18 -33.04
N ILE A 394 -0.65 10.23 -32.21
CA ILE A 394 -0.26 10.16 -30.79
C ILE A 394 -1.09 9.13 -30.04
N PHE A 395 -2.41 9.07 -30.28
CA PHE A 395 -3.30 8.14 -29.57
C PHE A 395 -3.41 6.75 -30.22
N LEU A 396 -2.86 6.55 -31.42
CA LEU A 396 -2.88 5.28 -32.13
C LEU A 396 -2.34 4.09 -31.31
N PRO A 397 -1.26 4.21 -30.51
CA PRO A 397 -0.73 3.10 -29.71
C PRO A 397 -1.71 2.56 -28.66
N ALA A 398 -2.73 3.31 -28.24
CA ALA A 398 -3.74 2.80 -27.33
C ALA A 398 -4.80 1.94 -28.03
N LYS A 399 -4.90 1.99 -29.36
CA LYS A 399 -5.87 1.18 -30.10
C LYS A 399 -5.44 -0.30 -30.07
N ASN A 400 -6.36 -1.17 -29.68
CA ASN A 400 -6.21 -2.63 -29.72
C ASN A 400 -5.11 -3.22 -28.83
N VAL A 401 -4.64 -2.52 -27.79
CA VAL A 401 -3.70 -3.10 -26.83
C VAL A 401 -4.46 -3.90 -25.76
N PRO A 402 -4.21 -5.22 -25.62
CA PRO A 402 -4.93 -6.03 -24.65
C PRO A 402 -4.74 -5.51 -23.21
N GLY A 403 -5.85 -5.12 -22.58
CA GLY A 403 -5.84 -4.64 -21.20
C GLY A 403 -5.57 -3.14 -21.04
N VAL A 404 -5.59 -2.36 -22.12
CA VAL A 404 -5.64 -0.90 -22.11
C VAL A 404 -6.82 -0.44 -22.95
N THR A 405 -7.58 0.51 -22.43
CA THR A 405 -8.74 1.11 -23.09
C THR A 405 -8.54 2.62 -23.10
N LEU A 406 -8.70 3.25 -24.26
CA LEU A 406 -8.74 4.70 -24.40
C LEU A 406 -10.20 5.13 -24.32
N LEU A 407 -10.62 5.64 -23.17
CA LEU A 407 -12.01 5.98 -22.89
C LEU A 407 -12.46 7.27 -23.57
N ASP A 408 -11.54 8.24 -23.65
CA ASP A 408 -11.80 9.54 -24.24
C ASP A 408 -10.54 10.20 -24.79
N VAL A 409 -10.72 11.09 -25.77
CA VAL A 409 -9.70 12.01 -26.28
C VAL A 409 -10.36 13.37 -26.42
N GLU A 410 -9.91 14.31 -25.61
CA GLU A 410 -10.37 15.69 -25.65
C GLU A 410 -9.30 16.54 -26.32
N SER A 411 -9.73 17.40 -27.25
CA SER A 411 -8.85 18.32 -27.97
C SER A 411 -9.45 19.71 -27.95
N ASP A 412 -8.63 20.69 -27.59
CA ASP A 412 -8.99 22.10 -27.51
C ASP A 412 -8.09 22.91 -28.47
N PRO A 413 -8.63 23.39 -29.60
CA PRO A 413 -7.88 24.17 -30.57
C PRO A 413 -7.39 25.54 -30.06
N ASP A 414 -8.13 26.16 -29.14
CA ASP A 414 -7.83 27.51 -28.62
C ASP A 414 -6.67 27.42 -27.62
N HIS A 415 -6.75 26.45 -26.71
CA HIS A 415 -5.67 26.12 -25.78
C HIS A 415 -4.51 25.37 -26.45
N ASN A 416 -4.67 24.93 -27.71
CA ASN A 416 -3.75 24.13 -28.50
C ASN A 416 -3.17 22.94 -27.73
N ARG A 417 -4.07 22.16 -27.12
CA ARG A 417 -3.77 21.02 -26.25
C ARG A 417 -4.77 19.91 -26.48
N CYS A 418 -4.30 18.68 -26.32
CA CYS A 418 -5.16 17.51 -26.21
C CYS A 418 -4.76 16.66 -25.00
N LEU A 419 -5.71 15.86 -24.54
CA LEU A 419 -5.51 14.86 -23.51
C LEU A 419 -6.26 13.59 -23.89
N GLY A 420 -5.79 12.45 -23.41
CA GLY A 420 -6.51 11.19 -23.53
C GLY A 420 -6.65 10.53 -22.18
N THR A 421 -7.78 9.87 -21.96
CA THR A 421 -8.06 9.15 -20.71
C THR A 421 -7.89 7.67 -20.96
N LEU A 422 -6.76 7.12 -20.52
CA LEU A 422 -6.46 5.70 -20.64
C LEU A 422 -6.76 4.98 -19.34
N VAL A 423 -7.37 3.81 -19.44
CA VAL A 423 -7.63 2.94 -18.30
C VAL A 423 -7.16 1.53 -18.61
N GLY A 424 -6.43 0.92 -17.68
CA GLY A 424 -5.91 -0.42 -17.93
C GLY A 424 -4.94 -0.92 -16.89
N GLU A 425 -4.30 -2.03 -17.24
CA GLU A 425 -3.29 -2.66 -16.40
C GLU A 425 -2.03 -1.79 -16.30
N PRO A 426 -1.43 -1.66 -15.11
CA PRO A 426 -0.37 -0.69 -14.86
C PRO A 426 0.78 -0.72 -15.86
N GLU A 427 1.34 -1.90 -16.11
CA GLU A 427 2.50 -2.05 -16.98
C GLU A 427 2.14 -1.89 -18.46
N ALA A 428 0.91 -2.22 -18.85
CA ALA A 428 0.43 -2.07 -20.22
C ALA A 428 0.15 -0.60 -20.54
N VAL A 429 -0.53 0.12 -19.63
CA VAL A 429 -0.76 1.57 -19.74
C VAL A 429 0.57 2.31 -19.81
N LEU A 430 1.54 1.99 -18.95
CA LEU A 430 2.87 2.62 -18.98
C LEU A 430 3.58 2.40 -20.33
N ALA A 431 3.51 1.19 -20.89
CA ALA A 431 4.11 0.89 -22.18
C ALA A 431 3.45 1.68 -23.32
N VAL A 432 2.12 1.72 -23.34
CA VAL A 432 1.34 2.49 -24.33
C VAL A 432 1.68 3.97 -24.25
N VAL A 433 1.60 4.56 -23.05
CA VAL A 433 1.87 5.98 -22.83
C VAL A 433 3.30 6.34 -23.21
N TYR A 434 4.29 5.48 -22.93
CA TYR A 434 5.66 5.70 -23.39
C TYR A 434 5.75 5.78 -24.92
N GLU A 435 5.05 4.93 -25.67
CA GLU A 435 5.01 5.02 -27.14
C GLU A 435 4.30 6.30 -27.62
N MET A 436 3.23 6.74 -26.94
CA MET A 436 2.59 8.02 -27.24
C MET A 436 3.55 9.21 -27.08
N ILE A 437 4.33 9.23 -25.99
CA ILE A 437 5.34 10.25 -25.71
C ILE A 437 6.41 10.24 -26.82
N LYS A 438 6.86 9.06 -27.23
CA LYS A 438 7.84 8.91 -28.31
C LYS A 438 7.33 9.46 -29.64
N ILE A 439 6.08 9.18 -29.99
CA ILE A 439 5.43 9.73 -31.19
C ILE A 439 5.30 11.25 -31.09
N ALA A 440 4.78 11.77 -29.97
CA ALA A 440 4.64 13.20 -29.74
C ALA A 440 5.99 13.94 -29.82
N THR A 441 7.06 13.34 -29.28
CA THR A 441 8.44 13.86 -29.34
C THR A 441 8.93 14.01 -30.79
N GLY A 442 8.49 13.14 -31.70
CA GLY A 442 8.87 13.17 -33.11
C GLY A 442 7.99 14.07 -33.99
N LEU A 443 6.77 14.40 -33.55
CA LEU A 443 5.79 15.13 -34.36
C LEU A 443 5.57 16.59 -33.91
N ILE A 444 5.75 16.89 -32.62
CA ILE A 444 5.50 18.21 -32.06
C ILE A 444 6.82 18.96 -31.88
N ASP A 445 6.87 20.18 -32.42
CA ASP A 445 7.99 21.11 -32.28
C ASP A 445 7.58 22.29 -31.37
N MET A 446 8.08 22.29 -30.14
CA MET A 446 7.76 23.31 -29.14
C MET A 446 8.34 24.68 -29.48
N GLU A 447 9.34 24.78 -30.37
CA GLU A 447 9.81 26.09 -30.85
C GLU A 447 8.75 26.81 -31.70
N LYS A 448 7.76 26.08 -32.22
CA LYS A 448 6.67 26.61 -33.04
C LYS A 448 5.32 26.56 -32.32
N HIS A 449 5.26 25.93 -31.15
CA HIS A 449 4.01 25.74 -30.42
C HIS A 449 3.62 27.01 -29.65
N HIS A 450 2.40 27.47 -29.90
CA HIS A 450 1.73 28.51 -29.11
C HIS A 450 0.31 28.06 -28.78
N GLY A 451 -0.13 28.29 -27.55
CA GLY A 451 -1.47 28.03 -27.04
C GLY A 451 -1.69 28.79 -25.74
N GLU A 452 -2.95 29.06 -25.39
CA GLU A 452 -3.29 29.82 -24.18
C GLU A 452 -3.03 29.04 -22.89
N HIS A 453 -2.93 27.70 -22.98
CA HIS A 453 -2.71 26.85 -21.82
C HIS A 453 -1.22 26.73 -21.47
N PRO A 454 -0.82 26.95 -20.20
CA PRO A 454 0.57 26.81 -19.77
C PRO A 454 1.14 25.41 -20.04
N ARG A 455 2.30 25.37 -20.69
CA ARG A 455 2.95 24.12 -21.14
C ARG A 455 4.47 24.20 -21.07
N ILE A 456 5.13 23.07 -20.86
CA ILE A 456 6.61 23.00 -20.88
C ILE A 456 7.19 21.99 -21.88
N GLY A 457 6.35 21.22 -22.58
CA GLY A 457 6.84 20.27 -23.58
C GLY A 457 5.75 19.66 -24.46
N ALA A 458 6.19 18.93 -25.48
CA ALA A 458 5.35 18.22 -26.44
C ALA A 458 4.41 17.24 -25.73
N THR A 459 4.97 16.50 -24.77
CA THR A 459 4.19 15.87 -23.69
C THR A 459 4.40 16.71 -22.43
N ASP A 460 3.34 17.36 -21.98
CA ASP A 460 3.42 18.36 -20.93
C ASP A 460 3.28 17.74 -19.53
N VAL A 461 2.24 16.93 -19.31
CA VAL A 461 2.08 16.16 -18.06
C VAL A 461 1.48 14.77 -18.26
N VAL A 462 2.00 13.80 -17.50
CA VAL A 462 1.52 12.41 -17.49
C VAL A 462 1.23 11.96 -16.05
N PRO A 463 -0.02 12.14 -15.56
CA PRO A 463 -0.46 11.66 -14.26
C PRO A 463 -0.88 10.18 -14.30
N PHE A 464 -0.58 9.48 -13.21
CA PHE A 464 -1.13 8.16 -12.90
C PHE A 464 -2.08 8.25 -11.70
N VAL A 465 -3.25 7.64 -11.82
CA VAL A 465 -4.32 7.69 -10.82
C VAL A 465 -4.74 6.26 -10.46
N PRO A 466 -4.79 5.91 -9.16
CA PRO A 466 -5.26 4.59 -8.74
C PRO A 466 -6.77 4.46 -8.97
N VAL A 467 -7.20 3.35 -9.59
CA VAL A 467 -8.63 3.06 -9.83
C VAL A 467 -9.08 1.82 -9.06
N ALA A 468 -8.48 0.66 -9.32
CA ALA A 468 -8.84 -0.58 -8.64
C ALA A 468 -7.60 -1.41 -8.29
N ASN A 469 -7.55 -1.91 -7.05
CA ASN A 469 -6.46 -2.75 -6.54
C ASN A 469 -5.05 -2.15 -6.75
N MET A 470 -4.96 -0.82 -6.71
CA MET A 470 -3.72 -0.04 -6.85
C MET A 470 -3.70 1.05 -5.79
N SER A 471 -2.55 1.22 -5.13
CA SER A 471 -2.34 2.34 -4.20
C SER A 471 -1.81 3.58 -4.92
N LEU A 472 -1.82 4.73 -4.22
CA LEU A 472 -1.19 5.94 -4.72
C LEU A 472 0.33 5.75 -4.83
N GLU A 473 0.93 5.03 -3.88
CA GLU A 473 2.35 4.68 -3.85
C GLU A 473 2.74 3.80 -5.04
N ASP A 474 1.89 2.85 -5.44
CA ASP A 474 2.12 2.06 -6.65
C ASP A 474 2.15 2.94 -7.91
N CYS A 475 1.26 3.93 -7.98
CA CYS A 475 1.23 4.91 -9.07
C CYS A 475 2.47 5.81 -9.06
N VAL A 476 3.00 6.18 -7.88
CA VAL A 476 4.27 6.91 -7.75
C VAL A 476 5.42 6.10 -8.35
N LEU A 477 5.45 4.78 -8.13
CA LEU A 477 6.46 3.91 -8.73
C LEU A 477 6.36 3.86 -10.26
N LEU A 478 5.15 3.90 -10.83
CA LEU A 478 4.94 3.98 -12.28
C LEU A 478 5.42 5.31 -12.85
N ALA A 479 5.10 6.43 -12.20
CA ALA A 479 5.57 7.76 -12.59
C ALA A 479 7.10 7.82 -12.62
N LYS A 480 7.77 7.29 -11.58
CA LYS A 480 9.23 7.21 -11.52
C LYS A 480 9.81 6.34 -12.64
N LYS A 481 9.22 5.16 -12.89
CA LYS A 481 9.65 4.27 -13.99
C LYS A 481 9.51 4.94 -15.36
N LEU A 482 8.39 5.61 -15.61
CA LEU A 482 8.16 6.34 -16.84
C LEU A 482 9.18 7.48 -16.99
N GLY A 483 9.34 8.30 -15.96
CA GLY A 483 10.26 9.43 -15.97
C GLY A 483 11.71 9.04 -16.19
N GLU A 484 12.19 7.99 -15.52
CA GLU A 484 13.55 7.46 -15.72
C GLU A 484 13.74 6.97 -17.16
N LYS A 485 12.76 6.21 -17.69
CA LYS A 485 12.82 5.66 -19.05
C LYS A 485 12.84 6.78 -20.10
N VAL A 486 11.94 7.76 -19.99
CA VAL A 486 11.85 8.92 -20.89
C VAL A 486 13.14 9.75 -20.83
N GLY A 487 13.62 10.08 -19.63
CA GLY A 487 14.85 10.86 -19.48
C GLY A 487 16.08 10.15 -20.01
N ARG A 488 16.17 8.82 -19.86
CA ARG A 488 17.28 8.02 -20.36
C ARG A 488 17.26 7.84 -21.87
N GLU A 489 16.10 7.49 -22.44
CA GLU A 489 15.98 7.02 -23.83
C GLU A 489 15.60 8.14 -24.80
N LEU A 490 14.74 9.08 -24.39
CA LEU A 490 14.33 10.22 -25.24
C LEU A 490 15.12 11.49 -24.94
N LYS A 491 15.97 11.49 -23.90
CA LYS A 491 16.77 12.65 -23.46
C LYS A 491 15.93 13.89 -23.11
N ILE A 492 14.70 13.67 -22.66
CA ILE A 492 13.81 14.74 -22.21
C ILE A 492 14.04 14.97 -20.70
N PRO A 493 14.24 16.21 -20.22
CA PRO A 493 14.22 16.51 -18.79
C PRO A 493 12.84 16.21 -18.21
N VAL A 494 12.81 15.41 -17.13
CA VAL A 494 11.55 15.00 -16.48
C VAL A 494 11.49 15.47 -15.03
N TYR A 495 10.36 16.07 -14.65
CA TYR A 495 10.06 16.49 -13.28
C TYR A 495 8.98 15.61 -12.67
N LEU A 496 9.15 15.25 -11.40
CA LEU A 496 8.13 14.56 -10.62
C LEU A 496 7.28 15.55 -9.83
N TYR A 497 5.95 15.37 -9.87
CA TYR A 497 5.00 16.25 -9.19
C TYR A 497 3.98 15.48 -8.32
N GLU A 498 3.15 16.20 -7.55
CA GLU A 498 2.13 15.65 -6.65
C GLU A 498 2.74 14.61 -5.69
N ALA A 499 2.12 13.45 -5.51
CA ALA A 499 2.61 12.42 -4.60
C ALA A 499 3.98 11.84 -5.01
N ALA A 500 4.42 12.09 -6.24
CA ALA A 500 5.73 11.67 -6.72
C ALA A 500 6.82 12.75 -6.52
N ALA A 501 6.45 13.97 -6.14
CA ALA A 501 7.38 15.09 -5.99
C ALA A 501 8.53 14.76 -5.03
N THR A 502 9.75 15.08 -5.45
CA THR A 502 10.99 14.87 -4.66
C THR A 502 11.31 16.04 -3.73
N LYS A 503 10.68 17.19 -3.98
CA LYS A 503 10.82 18.42 -3.21
C LYS A 503 9.44 19.09 -3.01
N PRO A 504 9.22 19.82 -1.90
CA PRO A 504 7.95 20.49 -1.64
C PRO A 504 7.49 21.46 -2.75
N GLU A 505 8.43 22.14 -3.40
CA GLU A 505 8.18 23.14 -4.45
C GLU A 505 7.69 22.49 -5.76
N ARG A 506 7.76 21.16 -5.88
CA ARG A 506 7.30 20.41 -7.06
C ARG A 506 5.95 19.75 -6.88
N VAL A 507 5.35 19.86 -5.70
CA VAL A 507 4.04 19.24 -5.44
C VAL A 507 2.99 19.81 -6.40
N LYS A 508 2.98 21.13 -6.59
CA LYS A 508 2.06 21.82 -7.50
C LYS A 508 2.61 21.84 -8.93
N LEU A 509 1.78 21.42 -9.88
CA LEU A 509 2.11 21.44 -11.30
C LEU A 509 2.43 22.85 -11.80
N GLU A 510 1.73 23.86 -11.29
CA GLU A 510 1.89 25.26 -11.66
C GLU A 510 3.29 25.79 -11.29
N ASP A 511 3.85 25.31 -10.17
CA ASP A 511 5.19 25.69 -9.72
C ASP A 511 6.28 25.06 -10.60
N VAL A 512 6.10 23.79 -10.99
CA VAL A 512 6.98 23.12 -11.96
C VAL A 512 6.95 23.86 -13.30
N ARG A 513 5.76 24.22 -13.78
CA ARG A 513 5.53 24.93 -15.05
C ARG A 513 5.83 26.42 -15.03
N ARG A 514 6.28 26.98 -13.91
CA ARG A 514 6.53 28.41 -13.80
C ARG A 514 7.47 28.90 -14.91
N GLY A 515 7.05 29.94 -15.63
CA GLY A 515 7.78 30.48 -16.78
C GLY A 515 7.57 29.69 -18.08
N GLU A 516 6.77 28.63 -18.07
CA GLU A 516 6.44 27.80 -19.24
C GLU A 516 7.69 27.27 -19.97
N TYR A 517 7.54 26.93 -21.25
CA TYR A 517 8.62 26.45 -22.11
C TYR A 517 9.77 27.47 -22.20
N GLU A 518 9.45 28.72 -22.52
CA GLU A 518 10.41 29.79 -22.82
C GLU A 518 11.24 30.19 -21.59
N GLY A 519 10.59 30.27 -20.43
CA GLY A 519 11.24 30.59 -19.16
C GLY A 519 12.07 29.42 -18.65
N LEU A 520 11.53 28.19 -18.68
CA LEU A 520 12.28 27.01 -18.25
C LEU A 520 13.55 26.80 -19.08
N LYS A 521 13.49 27.02 -20.41
CA LYS A 521 14.65 26.95 -21.32
C LYS A 521 15.81 27.85 -20.91
N LYS A 522 15.53 29.02 -20.33
CA LYS A 522 16.56 29.98 -19.88
C LYS A 522 17.24 29.58 -18.56
N VAL A 523 16.53 28.87 -17.69
CA VAL A 523 16.97 28.63 -16.30
C VAL A 523 17.38 27.19 -16.03
N ILE A 524 16.94 26.21 -16.83
CA ILE A 524 17.16 24.77 -16.54
C ILE A 524 18.65 24.38 -16.44
N GLU A 525 19.52 25.03 -17.21
CA GLU A 525 20.97 24.76 -17.22
C GLU A 525 21.72 25.51 -16.11
N SER A 526 21.20 26.67 -15.67
CA SER A 526 21.92 27.63 -14.82
C SER A 526 21.41 27.67 -13.38
N ASP A 527 20.13 27.36 -13.13
CA ASP A 527 19.50 27.37 -11.81
C ASP A 527 19.46 25.95 -11.22
N PRO A 528 20.23 25.67 -10.15
CA PRO A 528 20.24 24.37 -9.49
C PRO A 528 18.87 23.91 -8.96
N GLU A 529 17.98 24.84 -8.61
CA GLU A 529 16.63 24.49 -8.12
C GLU A 529 15.72 23.99 -9.23
N ARG A 530 16.02 24.38 -10.47
CA ARG A 530 15.30 23.98 -11.69
C ARG A 530 15.83 22.70 -12.31
N LYS A 531 16.82 22.03 -11.71
CA LYS A 531 17.36 20.75 -12.21
C LYS A 531 16.30 19.63 -12.25
N PRO A 532 16.11 18.88 -13.35
CA PRO A 532 15.11 17.82 -13.43
C PRO A 532 15.42 16.62 -12.52
N ASP A 533 14.40 15.81 -12.24
CA ASP A 533 14.54 14.55 -11.47
C ASP A 533 15.20 13.45 -12.32
N PHE A 534 14.87 13.40 -13.61
CA PHE A 534 15.46 12.48 -14.58
C PHE A 534 15.82 13.18 -15.88
N GLY A 535 16.73 12.58 -16.65
CA GLY A 535 17.18 13.14 -17.93
C GLY A 535 18.21 14.27 -17.79
N PRO A 536 18.62 14.88 -18.91
CA PRO A 536 19.62 15.95 -18.91
C PRO A 536 19.07 17.23 -18.29
N ALA A 537 19.90 18.03 -17.61
CA ALA A 537 19.53 19.36 -17.12
C ALA A 537 19.51 20.42 -18.24
N LYS A 538 18.83 20.09 -19.34
CA LYS A 538 18.76 20.89 -20.57
C LYS A 538 17.47 20.54 -21.30
N MET A 539 16.79 21.54 -21.87
CA MET A 539 15.59 21.32 -22.68
C MET A 539 15.90 20.41 -23.87
N HIS A 540 15.00 19.47 -24.17
CA HIS A 540 15.07 18.74 -25.42
C HIS A 540 14.87 19.73 -26.60
N PRO A 541 15.64 19.61 -27.71
CA PRO A 541 15.64 20.61 -28.79
C PRO A 541 14.27 21.00 -29.34
N THR A 542 13.36 20.03 -29.49
CA THR A 542 12.00 20.23 -30.01
C THR A 542 10.91 19.88 -29.00
N ALA A 543 11.05 18.78 -28.24
CA ALA A 543 10.02 18.33 -27.31
C ALA A 543 9.97 19.04 -25.94
N GLY A 544 10.95 19.85 -25.56
CA GLY A 544 10.97 20.54 -24.27
C GLY A 544 11.19 19.66 -23.05
N ALA A 545 10.36 19.82 -22.02
CA ALA A 545 10.40 19.09 -20.75
C ALA A 545 9.08 18.39 -20.46
N MET A 546 9.11 17.35 -19.63
CA MET A 546 7.91 16.58 -19.26
C MET A 546 7.70 16.58 -17.75
N VAL A 547 6.45 16.63 -17.30
CA VAL A 547 6.08 16.35 -15.91
C VAL A 547 5.40 14.98 -15.81
N THR A 548 5.72 14.17 -14.81
CA THR A 548 4.95 12.96 -14.50
C THR A 548 4.77 12.80 -13.00
N GLY A 549 3.70 12.16 -12.57
CA GLY A 549 3.45 11.99 -11.14
C GLY A 549 2.26 11.10 -10.88
N ALA A 550 1.92 10.99 -9.60
CA ALA A 550 0.74 10.26 -9.17
C ALA A 550 -0.13 11.17 -8.31
N ARG A 551 -1.44 11.09 -8.53
CA ARG A 551 -2.41 11.88 -7.78
C ARG A 551 -3.68 11.07 -7.53
N LYS A 552 -4.50 11.56 -6.61
CA LYS A 552 -5.86 11.06 -6.46
C LYS A 552 -6.72 11.45 -7.67
N PHE A 553 -7.86 10.79 -7.79
CA PHE A 553 -8.84 11.09 -8.82
C PHE A 553 -9.32 12.54 -8.67
N LEU A 554 -9.36 13.26 -9.78
CA LEU A 554 -9.77 14.66 -9.83
C LEU A 554 -11.12 14.71 -10.53
N ILE A 555 -12.11 15.32 -9.89
CA ILE A 555 -13.45 15.49 -10.45
C ILE A 555 -13.61 16.96 -10.86
N ALA A 556 -13.82 17.20 -12.16
CA ALA A 556 -14.18 18.52 -12.66
C ALA A 556 -15.68 18.72 -12.46
N TYR A 557 -16.06 19.63 -11.57
CA TYR A 557 -17.44 19.86 -11.16
C TYR A 557 -17.72 21.36 -11.17
N ASN A 558 -18.72 21.77 -11.94
CA ASN A 558 -19.06 23.16 -12.16
C ASN A 558 -20.46 23.47 -11.65
N VAL A 559 -20.68 24.68 -11.16
CA VAL A 559 -22.00 25.15 -10.71
C VAL A 559 -22.37 26.45 -11.43
N ASN A 560 -23.56 26.46 -12.02
CA ASN A 560 -24.08 27.55 -12.84
C ASN A 560 -25.01 28.43 -12.01
N LEU A 561 -24.83 29.75 -12.07
CA LEU A 561 -25.60 30.71 -11.29
C LEU A 561 -26.45 31.61 -12.18
N GLU A 562 -27.67 31.92 -11.73
CA GLU A 562 -28.63 32.80 -12.40
C GLU A 562 -28.25 34.28 -12.24
N THR A 563 -27.11 34.68 -12.81
CA THR A 563 -26.64 36.06 -12.83
C THR A 563 -25.62 36.27 -13.95
N LYS A 564 -25.43 37.52 -14.35
CA LYS A 564 -24.36 37.96 -15.27
C LYS A 564 -23.19 38.63 -14.54
N ASP A 565 -23.31 38.83 -13.22
CA ASP A 565 -22.28 39.50 -12.44
C ASP A 565 -21.15 38.52 -12.04
N VAL A 566 -20.10 38.48 -12.85
CA VAL A 566 -18.91 37.64 -12.64
C VAL A 566 -18.25 37.87 -11.27
N SER A 567 -18.42 39.05 -10.66
CA SER A 567 -17.85 39.32 -9.33
C SER A 567 -18.38 38.33 -8.28
N ILE A 568 -19.66 37.94 -8.39
CA ILE A 568 -20.32 36.99 -7.50
C ILE A 568 -19.66 35.61 -7.60
N ALA A 569 -19.44 35.09 -8.81
CA ALA A 569 -18.76 33.79 -8.98
C ALA A 569 -17.31 33.85 -8.48
N LYS A 570 -16.59 34.96 -8.71
CA LYS A 570 -15.21 35.13 -8.22
C LYS A 570 -15.14 35.15 -6.70
N GLU A 571 -16.07 35.83 -6.02
CA GLU A 571 -16.16 35.83 -4.57
C GLU A 571 -16.48 34.45 -4.01
N ILE A 572 -17.50 33.77 -4.54
CA ILE A 572 -17.89 32.44 -4.07
C ILE A 572 -16.78 31.43 -4.35
N ALA A 573 -16.14 31.47 -5.53
CA ALA A 573 -14.99 30.64 -5.86
C ALA A 573 -13.84 30.83 -4.85
N LYS A 574 -13.59 32.06 -4.41
CA LYS A 574 -12.60 32.36 -3.36
C LYS A 574 -12.98 31.74 -2.02
N LEU A 575 -14.27 31.76 -1.65
CA LEU A 575 -14.76 31.18 -0.39
C LEU A 575 -14.69 29.64 -0.36
N VAL A 576 -14.86 28.97 -1.50
CA VAL A 576 -14.89 27.50 -1.54
C VAL A 576 -13.53 26.87 -1.82
N ARG A 577 -12.62 27.56 -2.51
CA ARG A 577 -11.29 27.03 -2.83
C ARG A 577 -10.33 27.08 -1.65
N GLU A 578 -9.47 26.07 -1.54
CA GLU A 578 -8.51 25.92 -0.45
C GLU A 578 -7.58 27.14 -0.33
N SER A 579 -7.11 27.68 -1.46
CA SER A 579 -6.21 28.85 -1.47
C SER A 579 -6.86 30.14 -0.94
N GLY A 580 -8.19 30.18 -0.85
CA GLY A 580 -8.94 31.28 -0.23
C GLY A 580 -9.36 31.00 1.21
N GLY A 581 -8.86 29.92 1.82
CA GLY A 581 -9.28 29.46 3.16
C GLY A 581 -10.56 28.63 3.17
N GLY A 582 -11.01 28.18 1.99
CA GLY A 582 -12.21 27.36 1.80
C GLY A 582 -11.98 25.88 2.13
N PHE A 583 -12.62 25.01 1.34
CA PHE A 583 -12.56 23.58 1.57
C PHE A 583 -11.20 22.99 1.16
N PRO A 584 -10.69 21.98 1.91
CA PRO A 584 -9.46 21.30 1.55
C PRO A 584 -9.61 20.55 0.22
N ALA A 585 -8.55 20.53 -0.59
CA ALA A 585 -8.49 19.85 -1.88
C ALA A 585 -9.52 20.34 -2.92
N VAL A 586 -9.99 21.59 -2.80
CA VAL A 586 -10.83 22.25 -3.81
C VAL A 586 -10.06 23.38 -4.47
N LYS A 587 -9.94 23.33 -5.80
CA LYS A 587 -9.54 24.47 -6.63
C LYS A 587 -10.78 25.01 -7.33
N ALA A 588 -11.00 26.32 -7.33
CA ALA A 588 -12.15 26.92 -8.00
C ALA A 588 -11.85 28.30 -8.63
N LEU A 589 -12.52 28.58 -9.74
CA LEU A 589 -12.50 29.83 -10.49
C LEU A 589 -13.92 30.22 -10.92
N GLY A 590 -14.19 31.52 -10.99
CA GLY A 590 -15.47 32.06 -11.43
C GLY A 590 -15.29 32.85 -12.73
N PHE A 591 -16.07 32.52 -13.75
CA PHE A 591 -16.04 33.20 -15.06
C PHE A 591 -17.41 33.17 -15.75
N GLU A 592 -17.53 33.97 -16.80
CA GLU A 592 -18.75 34.07 -17.62
C GLU A 592 -18.74 33.02 -18.74
N ILE A 593 -19.88 32.41 -19.02
CA ILE A 593 -20.10 31.62 -20.24
C ILE A 593 -20.91 32.47 -21.21
N ALA A 594 -20.22 33.28 -22.02
CA ALA A 594 -20.83 34.30 -22.89
C ALA A 594 -21.93 33.74 -23.81
N GLU A 595 -21.75 32.51 -24.30
CA GLU A 595 -22.69 31.83 -25.20
C GLU A 595 -24.00 31.39 -24.52
N LYS A 596 -23.97 31.13 -23.20
CA LYS A 596 -25.12 30.60 -22.45
C LYS A 596 -25.78 31.62 -21.53
N GLY A 597 -25.19 32.81 -21.39
CA GLY A 597 -25.79 33.95 -20.66
C GLY A 597 -25.86 33.81 -19.14
N TYR A 598 -25.10 32.88 -18.55
CA TYR A 598 -24.94 32.69 -17.11
C TYR A 598 -23.46 32.68 -16.72
N ILE A 599 -23.17 32.86 -15.42
CA ILE A 599 -21.83 32.69 -14.87
C ILE A 599 -21.65 31.31 -14.24
N GLN A 600 -20.43 30.80 -14.29
CA GLN A 600 -20.08 29.48 -13.80
C GLN A 600 -18.98 29.58 -12.74
N ILE A 601 -19.14 28.81 -11.67
CA ILE A 601 -18.07 28.49 -10.74
C ILE A 601 -17.52 27.13 -11.17
N SER A 602 -16.38 27.15 -11.84
CA SER A 602 -15.68 25.93 -12.24
C SER A 602 -14.75 25.44 -11.14
N MET A 603 -14.74 24.14 -10.90
CA MET A 603 -13.96 23.56 -9.81
C MET A 603 -13.31 22.23 -10.16
N ASN A 604 -12.17 21.98 -9.52
CA ASN A 604 -11.53 20.67 -9.44
C ASN A 604 -11.54 20.20 -7.98
N LEU A 605 -12.22 19.08 -7.73
CA LEU A 605 -12.15 18.35 -6.46
C LEU A 605 -10.98 17.38 -6.55
N CYS A 606 -9.84 17.76 -6.00
CA CYS A 606 -8.59 16.99 -6.09
C CYS A 606 -8.55 15.78 -5.13
N ASP A 607 -9.42 15.77 -4.12
CA ASP A 607 -9.59 14.67 -3.17
C ASP A 607 -11.05 14.62 -2.69
N PHE A 608 -11.89 13.91 -3.45
CA PHE A 608 -13.33 13.83 -3.17
C PHE A 608 -13.65 13.16 -1.82
N GLU A 609 -12.71 12.42 -1.24
CA GLU A 609 -12.85 11.80 0.08
C GLU A 609 -12.73 12.83 1.22
N LYS A 610 -11.97 13.91 1.00
CA LYS A 610 -11.86 15.03 1.95
C LYS A 610 -13.00 16.03 1.78
N THR A 611 -13.38 16.32 0.54
CA THR A 611 -14.47 17.24 0.23
C THR A 611 -15.24 16.73 -0.97
N ASN A 612 -16.50 16.36 -0.77
CA ASN A 612 -17.37 15.81 -1.81
C ASN A 612 -18.21 16.90 -2.50
N MET A 613 -18.84 16.55 -3.63
CA MET A 613 -19.64 17.48 -4.44
C MET A 613 -20.81 18.08 -3.66
N ASP A 614 -21.48 17.28 -2.82
CA ASP A 614 -22.62 17.73 -2.00
C ASP A 614 -22.24 18.87 -1.04
N THR A 615 -21.10 18.74 -0.36
CA THR A 615 -20.60 19.73 0.58
C THR A 615 -20.35 21.06 -0.11
N VAL A 616 -19.65 21.05 -1.24
CA VAL A 616 -19.31 22.29 -1.96
C VAL A 616 -20.54 22.89 -2.61
N PHE A 617 -21.42 22.07 -3.20
CA PHE A 617 -22.67 22.53 -3.81
C PHE A 617 -23.58 23.23 -2.79
N LYS A 618 -23.79 22.63 -1.61
CA LYS A 618 -24.58 23.23 -0.52
C LYS A 618 -24.01 24.57 -0.09
N LYS A 619 -22.68 24.68 0.02
CA LYS A 619 -22.02 25.94 0.36
C LYS A 619 -22.20 27.00 -0.73
N ILE A 620 -22.01 26.64 -2.00
CA ILE A 620 -22.24 27.56 -3.13
C ILE A 620 -23.69 28.03 -3.14
N LYS A 621 -24.66 27.12 -2.99
CA LYS A 621 -26.09 27.44 -2.94
C LYS A 621 -26.42 28.39 -1.79
N GLN A 622 -25.83 28.17 -0.60
CA GLN A 622 -25.98 29.07 0.54
C GLN A 622 -25.40 30.47 0.26
N GLU A 623 -24.17 30.56 -0.27
CA GLU A 623 -23.49 31.83 -0.52
C GLU A 623 -24.09 32.62 -1.70
N ALA A 624 -24.62 31.92 -2.71
CA ALA A 624 -25.41 32.52 -3.78
C ALA A 624 -26.73 33.07 -3.24
N GLY A 625 -27.43 32.30 -2.40
CA GLY A 625 -28.68 32.72 -1.77
C GLY A 625 -28.54 33.99 -0.91
N LYS A 626 -27.43 34.12 -0.15
CA LYS A 626 -27.11 35.36 0.60
C LYS A 626 -26.95 36.59 -0.30
N ARG A 627 -26.64 36.39 -1.57
CA ARG A 627 -26.46 37.45 -2.59
C ARG A 627 -27.68 37.61 -3.49
N GLY A 628 -28.80 36.94 -3.17
CA GLY A 628 -30.03 36.99 -3.97
C GLY A 628 -29.94 36.25 -5.31
N VAL A 629 -28.92 35.40 -5.51
CA VAL A 629 -28.70 34.65 -6.76
C VAL A 629 -29.10 33.19 -6.57
N LYS A 630 -29.79 32.62 -7.56
CA LYS A 630 -30.16 31.20 -7.57
C LYS A 630 -29.10 30.36 -8.29
N VAL A 631 -28.96 29.12 -7.86
CA VAL A 631 -28.21 28.10 -8.60
C VAL A 631 -29.14 27.53 -9.67
N LEU A 632 -28.74 27.58 -10.93
CA LEU A 632 -29.49 27.04 -12.06
C LEU A 632 -29.29 25.52 -12.17
N SER A 633 -28.03 25.10 -12.24
CA SER A 633 -27.64 23.71 -12.44
C SER A 633 -26.20 23.48 -11.98
N SER A 634 -25.80 22.21 -12.00
CA SER A 634 -24.40 21.82 -11.92
C SER A 634 -24.05 20.82 -13.02
N GLU A 635 -22.76 20.69 -13.31
CA GLU A 635 -22.25 19.89 -14.41
C GLU A 635 -21.00 19.14 -13.96
N ILE A 636 -20.89 17.86 -14.33
CA ILE A 636 -19.65 17.09 -14.20
C ILE A 636 -19.02 17.01 -15.59
N TYR A 637 -17.77 17.45 -15.67
CA TYR A 637 -16.97 17.34 -16.90
C TYR A 637 -16.05 16.12 -16.80
N GLY A 638 -16.01 15.33 -17.87
CA GLY A 638 -15.24 14.08 -17.92
C GLY A 638 -15.86 12.96 -17.08
N LEU A 639 -14.99 12.14 -16.48
CA LEU A 639 -15.35 10.96 -15.70
C LEU A 639 -15.25 11.23 -14.19
N LEU A 640 -15.93 10.38 -13.41
CA LEU A 640 -15.82 10.33 -11.95
C LEU A 640 -15.86 8.88 -11.45
N PRO A 641 -15.26 8.57 -10.29
CA PRO A 641 -15.36 7.24 -9.71
C PRO A 641 -16.71 7.07 -9.00
N ALA A 642 -17.27 5.87 -9.02
CA ALA A 642 -18.53 5.53 -8.35
C ALA A 642 -18.47 5.82 -6.86
N ALA A 643 -17.29 5.70 -6.24
CA ALA A 643 -17.06 6.05 -4.84
C ALA A 643 -17.38 7.52 -4.53
N ALA A 644 -17.22 8.44 -5.48
CA ALA A 644 -17.52 9.85 -5.30
C ALA A 644 -19.02 10.15 -5.21
N LEU A 645 -19.88 9.22 -5.66
CA LEU A 645 -21.33 9.33 -5.58
C LEU A 645 -21.90 8.72 -4.29
N LYS A 646 -21.08 8.02 -3.51
CA LYS A 646 -21.55 7.29 -2.34
C LYS A 646 -22.08 8.24 -1.27
N GLY A 647 -23.37 8.11 -0.95
CA GLY A 647 -24.03 8.92 0.07
C GLY A 647 -24.40 10.33 -0.39
N ILE A 648 -24.31 10.62 -1.69
CA ILE A 648 -24.77 11.87 -2.29
C ILE A 648 -26.20 11.70 -2.80
N ASN A 649 -27.08 12.66 -2.50
CA ASN A 649 -28.38 12.77 -3.14
C ASN A 649 -28.22 13.50 -4.48
N LEU A 650 -28.21 12.76 -5.59
CA LEU A 650 -27.99 13.33 -6.93
C LEU A 650 -29.06 14.36 -7.33
N GLU A 651 -30.30 14.18 -6.87
CA GLU A 651 -31.40 15.11 -7.16
C GLU A 651 -31.15 16.50 -6.55
N GLU A 652 -30.47 16.56 -5.39
CA GLU A 652 -30.15 17.83 -4.73
C GLU A 652 -29.08 18.63 -5.46
N LEU A 653 -28.21 17.97 -6.25
CA LEU A 653 -27.11 18.62 -6.95
C LEU A 653 -27.54 19.42 -8.18
N GLN A 654 -28.78 19.29 -8.66
CA GLN A 654 -29.25 19.93 -9.89
C GLN A 654 -28.35 19.63 -11.11
N LEU A 655 -27.83 18.40 -11.19
CA LEU A 655 -26.97 17.97 -12.29
C LEU A 655 -27.74 17.97 -13.62
N VAL A 656 -27.21 18.64 -14.62
CA VAL A 656 -27.72 18.57 -15.99
C VAL A 656 -26.89 17.58 -16.81
N ASP A 657 -27.57 16.86 -17.71
CA ASP A 657 -26.98 15.92 -18.66
C ASP A 657 -26.06 14.83 -18.05
N PHE A 658 -26.22 14.54 -16.75
CA PHE A 658 -25.45 13.49 -16.09
C PHE A 658 -25.81 12.11 -16.64
N LYS A 659 -24.81 11.43 -17.20
CA LYS A 659 -24.95 10.12 -17.82
C LYS A 659 -24.25 9.06 -17.01
N LYS A 660 -24.80 7.83 -17.00
CA LYS A 660 -24.17 6.69 -16.32
C LYS A 660 -22.78 6.39 -16.87
N GLU A 661 -22.55 6.69 -18.15
CA GLU A 661 -21.27 6.55 -18.84
C GLU A 661 -20.19 7.52 -18.34
N GLN A 662 -20.53 8.52 -17.53
CA GLN A 662 -19.54 9.36 -16.84
C GLN A 662 -19.00 8.69 -15.58
N VAL A 663 -19.67 7.66 -15.06
CA VAL A 663 -19.14 6.85 -13.96
C VAL A 663 -18.09 5.91 -14.53
N LEU A 664 -16.84 6.10 -14.11
CA LEU A 664 -15.66 5.38 -14.60
C LEU A 664 -15.88 3.87 -14.60
N GLU A 665 -16.34 3.28 -13.50
CA GLU A 665 -16.58 1.85 -13.37
C GLU A 665 -17.67 1.35 -14.33
N SER A 666 -18.73 2.14 -14.55
CA SER A 666 -19.77 1.80 -15.53
C SER A 666 -19.26 1.90 -16.97
N ARG A 667 -18.40 2.89 -17.26
CA ARG A 667 -17.74 3.03 -18.57
C ARG A 667 -16.83 1.84 -18.84
N ILE A 668 -16.01 1.44 -17.86
CA ILE A 668 -15.13 0.28 -17.96
C ILE A 668 -15.95 -1.00 -18.20
N GLU A 669 -17.04 -1.22 -17.45
CA GLU A 669 -17.91 -2.37 -17.62
C GLU A 669 -18.50 -2.41 -19.04
N ASN A 670 -18.99 -1.28 -19.53
CA ASN A 670 -19.56 -1.16 -20.87
C ASN A 670 -18.54 -1.39 -22.00
N GLU A 671 -17.34 -0.81 -21.90
CA GLU A 671 -16.33 -0.90 -22.96
C GLU A 671 -15.51 -2.20 -22.92
N THR A 672 -15.36 -2.82 -21.75
CA THR A 672 -14.51 -4.01 -21.59
C THR A 672 -15.29 -5.30 -21.31
N GLY A 673 -16.58 -5.21 -20.96
CA GLY A 673 -17.43 -6.34 -20.56
C GLY A 673 -16.96 -7.04 -19.28
N ARG A 674 -16.16 -6.36 -18.45
CA ARG A 674 -15.51 -6.90 -17.24
C ARG A 674 -15.96 -6.23 -15.96
#